data_AF-A0A0D5ZIQ4-F1
#
_entry.id   AF-A0A0D5ZIQ4-F1
#
_cell.length_a   1.000
_cell.length_b   1.000
_cell.length_c   1.000
_cell.angle_alpha   90.00
_cell.angle_beta   90.00
_cell.angle_gamma   90.00
#
_symmetry.space_group_name_H-M   'P 1'
#
loop_
_entity.id
_entity.type
_entity.pdbx_description
1 polymer ?
#
loop_
_entity_poly.entity_id
_entity_poly.type
_entity_poly.pdbx_seq_one_letter_code
_entity_poly.pdbx_strand_id
1 'polypeptide(L)'
;MSKEYFLNEVWKIGTAVKTYYERGILNWIKSTVFQKEYINGDSISHLKKDWIVYKDGTKEEFIFYNSDKDEKKLSDNTLSQVVRFMQICQILELTPSNEKTFCYHLKEEFRLLLKSYPIEEWEKQINNYVFNKIMNSLNVYIKAIDNWNKNKEDEDSEEEKDFEDYFSDYYKQMFFLSKNNWMNSVIAGLSKNLSNNISDRNFNLIKNYLNSNVNASIESWGSFCSYICKDQDQTKCNEIVENFIKVLGIKEEYDKDEKLHFNYFDQNSKSLENTSVDKFYSYPERDVYEDFLDSENVPFYSYVCNLNYLLNYSTIINKCRLPLYQRNYSWNERLIKILFEDIKEISKDLNRKHFLGGITFSQHNNKINIVDGQQRTITLILFSYALYKIILLHNYENESKIPMPKIFIEMFRDRTDWMQLKDYKESESYQFLDILLSSNVGEIRRVFPPKKQKEFKYKIKNNLDYIWEILSEEIGSNKEKIENFTKAFVENLYFNAIFINTEYEDKIFEKMNLLSQRLNNIDLLNSLIYKLWDPKKHPKHVSTFKENISQHFYKTKNNETVEDEKKIEIFADFINYKHDLNYDGEKNNDYTPYFILKTFIETQYEKYNGDFEKILNVISKDLWIFKFILTQNTEKLNELFDSKKIAFAQKIHEKNKEMLCSIFPFVCLTKVADTTVLFSIVYSILKKFNIIDLDEFKTNEENSANFKKAIRWLFEIERFQWIWKTSYFEGQSIRKVVKRWADKILNRQNEENIEDIKDLRKELYKWINPQSSIEGIFSTFAKDMENRLLEPSKRNKSSNKDYVMLMRRVECFLLNDFNNFPNWSYLDNPVSNSLSNLFDKNSSWEHFYSRNIKKGSEDLEIEKAQKETNLIDSIGNGFVLNMKANSQAKNNPPDYKYEKLYKHTERTMKSFVGVKLTINEAKDKYLYKFVESVKDQYKNHNEKFEILKIEKEWTKEKIENRNKAIIALIQDIYSLEKSDK
;
A
#
# COMPACT_ATOMS: atom_id res chain seq x y z
N MET A 1 -21.45 7.76 -11.17
CA MET A 1 -21.08 6.60 -10.33
C MET A 1 -21.51 5.37 -11.10
N SER A 2 -20.74 4.26 -11.09
CA SER A 2 -21.30 2.99 -11.57
C SER A 2 -22.51 2.64 -10.70
N LYS A 3 -23.56 2.06 -11.28
CA LYS A 3 -24.83 1.78 -10.58
C LYS A 3 -24.66 0.83 -9.39
N GLU A 4 -23.66 -0.06 -9.44
CA GLU A 4 -23.21 -0.89 -8.30
C GLU A 4 -22.68 -0.08 -7.10
N TYR A 5 -22.17 1.13 -7.30
CA TYR A 5 -21.72 1.97 -6.18
C TYR A 5 -22.90 2.48 -5.35
N PHE A 6 -24.04 2.81 -5.96
CA PHE A 6 -25.20 3.36 -5.23
C PHE A 6 -25.86 2.33 -4.29
N LEU A 7 -25.91 1.06 -4.72
CA LEU A 7 -26.46 -0.05 -3.92
C LEU A 7 -25.57 -0.40 -2.71
N ASN A 8 -24.29 -0.03 -2.76
CA ASN A 8 -23.31 -0.28 -1.69
C ASN A 8 -22.97 0.98 -0.85
N GLU A 9 -23.60 2.12 -1.12
CA GLU A 9 -23.35 3.36 -0.38
C GLU A 9 -24.30 3.53 0.81
N VAL A 10 -23.90 4.38 1.77
CA VAL A 10 -24.73 4.82 2.90
C VAL A 10 -24.67 6.33 3.03
N TRP A 11 -25.74 6.94 3.53
CA TRP A 11 -25.79 8.38 3.78
C TRP A 11 -25.21 8.75 5.15
N LYS A 12 -23.94 9.15 5.13
CA LYS A 12 -23.25 9.73 6.28
C LYS A 12 -23.72 11.18 6.53
N ILE A 13 -24.21 11.44 7.74
CA ILE A 13 -24.60 12.79 8.20
C ILE A 13 -23.71 13.13 9.40
N GLY A 14 -23.26 14.39 9.52
CA GLY A 14 -22.35 14.80 10.60
C GLY A 14 -23.00 14.92 11.98
N THR A 15 -24.34 14.88 12.03
CA THR A 15 -25.17 15.03 13.24
C THR A 15 -26.15 13.86 13.29
N ALA A 16 -26.46 13.37 14.48
CA ALA A 16 -27.47 12.33 14.66
C ALA A 16 -28.83 12.80 14.11
N VAL A 17 -29.47 11.97 13.29
CA VAL A 17 -30.76 12.25 12.66
C VAL A 17 -31.86 12.42 13.70
N LYS A 18 -31.75 11.74 14.84
CA LYS A 18 -32.65 11.93 16.00
C LYS A 18 -32.66 13.38 16.46
N THR A 19 -31.52 14.07 16.44
CA THR A 19 -31.43 15.48 16.77
C THR A 19 -32.16 16.36 15.76
N TYR A 20 -32.19 15.99 14.48
CA TYR A 20 -32.99 16.68 13.46
C TYR A 20 -34.49 16.47 13.70
N TYR A 21 -34.88 15.27 14.10
CA TYR A 21 -36.26 14.92 14.44
C TYR A 21 -36.77 15.66 15.70
N GLU A 22 -35.99 15.64 16.78
CA GLU A 22 -36.34 16.25 18.06
C GLU A 22 -36.38 17.79 18.00
N ARG A 23 -35.36 18.41 17.42
CA ARG A 23 -35.28 19.89 17.32
C ARG A 23 -36.11 20.46 16.17
N GLY A 24 -36.55 19.60 15.24
CA GLY A 24 -37.51 19.93 14.20
C GLY A 24 -38.92 19.60 14.65
N ILE A 25 -39.48 18.52 14.12
CA ILE A 25 -40.89 18.13 14.22
C ILE A 25 -41.42 18.15 15.67
N LEU A 26 -40.69 17.54 16.61
CA LEU A 26 -41.16 17.45 18.01
C LEU A 26 -41.12 18.80 18.74
N ASN A 27 -40.31 19.73 18.26
CA ASN A 27 -40.31 21.10 18.77
C ASN A 27 -41.42 21.93 18.10
N TRP A 28 -41.73 21.69 16.82
CA TRP A 28 -42.80 22.39 16.10
C TRP A 28 -44.14 22.21 16.78
N ILE A 29 -44.47 20.97 17.12
CA ILE A 29 -45.74 20.63 17.75
C ILE A 29 -45.92 21.23 19.14
N LYS A 30 -44.85 21.72 19.78
CA LYS A 30 -44.92 22.40 21.09
C LYS A 30 -45.19 23.90 20.96
N SER A 31 -45.05 24.47 19.76
CA SER A 31 -45.32 25.88 19.51
C SER A 31 -46.81 26.16 19.40
N THR A 32 -47.29 27.12 20.19
CA THR A 32 -48.69 27.58 20.15
C THR A 32 -49.08 28.15 18.80
N VAL A 33 -48.13 28.77 18.07
CA VAL A 33 -48.31 29.31 16.72
C VAL A 33 -48.54 28.16 15.72
N PHE A 34 -47.73 27.12 15.79
CA PHE A 34 -47.88 25.94 14.93
C PHE A 34 -49.20 25.20 15.20
N GLN A 35 -49.55 25.04 16.48
CA GLN A 35 -50.77 24.36 16.92
C GLN A 35 -52.06 25.09 16.48
N LYS A 36 -52.11 26.41 16.62
CA LYS A 36 -53.34 27.19 16.44
C LYS A 36 -53.50 27.76 15.03
N GLU A 37 -52.42 28.23 14.42
CA GLU A 37 -52.47 29.02 13.18
C GLU A 37 -52.05 28.19 11.97
N TYR A 38 -50.93 27.46 12.08
CA TYR A 38 -50.34 26.74 10.95
C TYR A 38 -51.09 25.46 10.56
N ILE A 39 -51.64 24.73 11.53
CA ILE A 39 -52.47 23.54 11.24
C ILE A 39 -53.85 23.95 10.76
N ASN A 40 -54.44 25.04 11.26
CA ASN A 40 -55.84 25.41 10.98
C ASN A 40 -56.03 26.36 9.78
N GLY A 41 -55.05 27.19 9.42
CA GLY A 41 -55.16 28.13 8.29
C GLY A 41 -54.93 27.48 6.92
N ASP A 42 -55.74 27.79 5.90
CA ASP A 42 -55.52 27.39 4.49
C ASP A 42 -54.42 28.22 3.79
N SER A 43 -53.31 28.45 4.49
CA SER A 43 -52.30 29.43 4.07
C SER A 43 -51.02 28.76 3.52
N ILE A 44 -50.58 29.26 2.37
CA ILE A 44 -49.37 28.87 1.62
C ILE A 44 -48.11 29.29 2.39
N SER A 45 -47.12 28.40 2.50
CA SER A 45 -45.87 28.64 3.23
C SER A 45 -44.70 28.94 2.28
N HIS A 46 -43.86 29.94 2.60
CA HIS A 46 -42.69 30.33 1.79
C HIS A 46 -41.38 30.14 2.59
N LEU A 47 -40.34 29.57 1.97
CA LEU A 47 -39.00 29.45 2.56
C LEU A 47 -38.02 30.54 2.05
N LYS A 48 -37.23 31.13 2.96
CA LYS A 48 -36.05 31.97 2.64
C LYS A 48 -34.76 31.36 3.20
N LYS A 49 -33.64 31.70 2.53
CA LYS A 49 -32.38 30.92 2.43
C LYS A 49 -31.60 30.67 3.73
N ASP A 50 -31.85 31.39 4.83
CA ASP A 50 -30.99 31.34 6.02
C ASP A 50 -31.71 30.79 7.29
N TRP A 51 -33.04 30.68 7.27
CA TRP A 51 -33.91 30.24 8.39
C TRP A 51 -35.21 29.69 7.80
N ILE A 52 -35.83 28.67 8.41
CA ILE A 52 -37.20 28.29 8.04
C ILE A 52 -38.15 29.09 8.95
N VAL A 53 -38.86 30.08 8.40
CA VAL A 53 -39.73 31.00 9.16
C VAL A 53 -41.10 31.11 8.48
N TYR A 54 -42.18 30.95 9.25
CA TYR A 54 -43.54 31.34 8.83
C TYR A 54 -43.79 32.82 9.16
N LYS A 55 -44.46 33.56 8.28
CA LYS A 55 -44.82 34.97 8.48
C LYS A 55 -46.30 35.16 8.19
N ASP A 56 -47.10 35.39 9.23
CA ASP A 56 -48.44 35.96 9.09
C ASP A 56 -48.37 37.49 9.16
N GLY A 57 -49.40 38.18 8.68
CA GLY A 57 -49.60 39.63 8.71
C GLY A 57 -49.54 40.28 10.11
N THR A 58 -49.29 39.51 11.17
CA THR A 58 -49.26 39.92 12.59
C THR A 58 -47.86 39.96 13.25
N LYS A 59 -46.75 39.76 12.50
CA LYS A 59 -45.33 39.94 12.96
C LYS A 59 -44.75 38.89 13.94
N GLU A 60 -45.29 37.69 14.11
CA GLU A 60 -44.58 36.62 14.84
C GLU A 60 -43.79 35.68 13.90
N GLU A 61 -42.56 35.32 14.29
CA GLU A 61 -41.64 34.45 13.54
C GLU A 61 -41.63 33.03 14.13
N PHE A 62 -42.02 32.01 13.36
CA PHE A 62 -41.95 30.61 13.78
C PHE A 62 -40.70 29.91 13.23
N ILE A 63 -39.74 29.55 14.09
CA ILE A 63 -38.46 28.92 13.70
C ILE A 63 -38.61 27.40 13.57
N PHE A 64 -38.40 26.82 12.38
CA PHE A 64 -38.49 25.35 12.22
C PHE A 64 -37.22 24.58 12.65
N TYR A 65 -36.06 25.19 12.81
CA TYR A 65 -34.90 24.46 13.34
C TYR A 65 -33.88 25.44 13.93
N ASN A 66 -33.44 25.21 15.16
CA ASN A 66 -32.43 26.01 15.84
C ASN A 66 -31.32 25.10 16.41
N SER A 67 -30.07 25.55 16.38
CA SER A 67 -28.97 24.89 17.10
C SER A 67 -28.69 25.63 18.41
N ASP A 68 -28.72 24.93 19.54
CA ASP A 68 -28.48 25.47 20.90
C ASP A 68 -27.07 26.06 21.14
N LYS A 69 -26.30 26.41 20.10
CA LYS A 69 -25.04 27.16 20.24
C LYS A 69 -25.32 28.62 19.86
N ASP A 70 -25.37 29.46 20.88
CA ASP A 70 -25.41 30.91 20.75
C ASP A 70 -24.52 31.40 19.58
N GLU A 71 -25.13 32.18 18.67
CA GLU A 71 -24.49 33.00 17.64
C GLU A 71 -23.82 32.35 16.40
N LYS A 72 -24.09 31.09 16.02
CA LYS A 72 -23.60 30.55 14.72
C LYS A 72 -24.70 30.24 13.69
N LYS A 73 -24.67 30.94 12.54
CA LYS A 73 -25.47 30.59 11.35
C LYS A 73 -25.24 29.12 10.97
N LEU A 74 -26.33 28.37 10.76
CA LEU A 74 -26.27 27.00 10.24
C LEU A 74 -25.64 26.99 8.84
N SER A 75 -24.84 25.96 8.53
CA SER A 75 -24.31 25.82 7.16
C SER A 75 -25.45 25.43 6.20
N ASP A 76 -25.40 25.94 4.96
CA ASP A 76 -26.34 25.58 3.88
C ASP A 76 -26.46 24.05 3.71
N ASN A 77 -25.37 23.32 3.96
CA ASN A 77 -25.33 21.87 3.89
C ASN A 77 -26.14 21.19 5.01
N THR A 78 -26.11 21.72 6.23
CA THR A 78 -26.89 21.20 7.37
C THR A 78 -28.39 21.42 7.15
N LEU A 79 -28.77 22.62 6.71
CA LEU A 79 -30.17 22.94 6.40
C LEU A 79 -30.71 22.06 5.27
N SER A 80 -29.92 21.87 4.21
CA SER A 80 -30.28 20.96 3.10
C SER A 80 -30.49 19.51 3.57
N GLN A 81 -29.68 19.04 4.53
CA GLN A 81 -29.84 17.71 5.11
C GLN A 81 -31.12 17.56 5.94
N VAL A 82 -31.46 18.56 6.76
CA VAL A 82 -32.70 18.57 7.57
C VAL A 82 -33.93 18.55 6.66
N VAL A 83 -33.97 19.40 5.64
CA VAL A 83 -35.10 19.46 4.69
C VAL A 83 -35.27 18.12 3.97
N ARG A 84 -34.18 17.52 3.48
CA ARG A 84 -34.21 16.20 2.83
C ARG A 84 -34.74 15.11 3.75
N PHE A 85 -34.36 15.12 5.02
CA PHE A 85 -34.87 14.16 6.01
C PHE A 85 -36.39 14.31 6.22
N MET A 86 -36.91 15.54 6.25
CA MET A 86 -38.37 15.79 6.36
C MET A 86 -39.14 15.31 5.13
N GLN A 87 -38.56 15.45 3.93
CA GLN A 87 -39.13 14.93 2.69
C GLN A 87 -39.14 13.38 2.68
N ILE A 88 -38.09 12.75 3.19
CA ILE A 88 -38.03 11.29 3.37
C ILE A 88 -39.13 10.80 4.33
N CYS A 89 -39.39 11.56 5.39
CA CYS A 89 -40.50 11.29 6.32
C CYS A 89 -41.88 11.63 5.72
N GLN A 90 -41.94 12.14 4.49
CA GLN A 90 -43.14 12.61 3.79
C GLN A 90 -43.93 13.68 4.55
N ILE A 91 -43.25 14.47 5.37
CA ILE A 91 -43.86 15.57 6.13
C ILE A 91 -43.89 16.84 5.26
N LEU A 92 -42.87 17.03 4.43
CA LEU A 92 -42.76 18.18 3.52
C LEU A 92 -42.81 17.76 2.05
N GLU A 93 -43.48 18.56 1.24
CA GLU A 93 -43.46 18.50 -0.22
C GLU A 93 -42.87 19.78 -0.82
N LEU A 94 -42.30 19.68 -2.03
CA LEU A 94 -41.72 20.80 -2.76
C LEU A 94 -42.69 21.25 -3.85
N THR A 95 -43.03 22.53 -3.90
CA THR A 95 -43.80 23.11 -5.01
C THR A 95 -42.89 23.98 -5.87
N PRO A 96 -42.85 23.79 -7.21
CA PRO A 96 -42.07 24.66 -8.09
C PRO A 96 -42.57 26.11 -7.99
N SER A 97 -41.66 27.04 -7.71
CA SER A 97 -41.92 28.48 -7.73
C SER A 97 -41.17 29.14 -8.88
N ASN A 98 -41.80 30.13 -9.53
CA ASN A 98 -41.21 30.91 -10.63
C ASN A 98 -40.11 31.89 -10.18
N GLU A 99 -39.92 32.06 -8.86
CA GLU A 99 -38.86 32.88 -8.28
C GLU A 99 -37.75 31.96 -7.72
N LYS A 100 -36.49 32.42 -7.67
CA LYS A 100 -35.27 31.66 -7.27
C LYS A 100 -35.24 31.18 -5.79
N THR A 101 -36.39 30.88 -5.19
CA THR A 101 -36.60 30.42 -3.81
C THR A 101 -37.49 29.17 -3.80
N PHE A 102 -36.93 28.03 -3.36
CA PHE A 102 -37.68 26.79 -3.16
C PHE A 102 -38.75 26.98 -2.07
N CYS A 103 -40.02 26.72 -2.37
CA CYS A 103 -41.12 26.74 -1.39
C CYS A 103 -41.46 25.29 -0.99
N TYR A 104 -41.67 25.06 0.31
CA TYR A 104 -42.01 23.74 0.85
C TYR A 104 -43.29 23.85 1.68
N HIS A 105 -44.12 22.82 1.59
CA HIS A 105 -45.44 22.77 2.24
C HIS A 105 -45.57 21.52 3.11
N LEU A 106 -46.38 21.59 4.17
CA LEU A 106 -46.78 20.38 4.87
C LEU A 106 -47.65 19.55 3.93
N LYS A 107 -47.31 18.26 3.83
CA LYS A 107 -48.12 17.32 3.06
C LYS A 107 -49.53 17.27 3.65
N GLU A 108 -50.54 17.35 2.81
CA GLU A 108 -51.96 17.40 3.22
C GLU A 108 -52.33 16.24 4.15
N GLU A 109 -51.88 15.03 3.83
CA GLU A 109 -52.07 13.83 4.64
C GLU A 109 -51.54 13.98 6.08
N PHE A 110 -50.37 14.60 6.24
CA PHE A 110 -49.76 14.84 7.55
C PHE A 110 -50.54 15.90 8.34
N ARG A 111 -51.02 16.95 7.65
CA ARG A 111 -51.85 18.00 8.25
C ARG A 111 -53.19 17.42 8.75
N LEU A 112 -53.84 16.58 7.95
CA LEU A 112 -55.09 15.91 8.33
C LEU A 112 -54.90 14.96 9.51
N LEU A 113 -53.78 14.25 9.57
CA LEU A 113 -53.42 13.41 10.72
C LEU A 113 -53.41 14.23 12.02
N LEU A 114 -52.70 15.36 12.05
CA LEU A 114 -52.63 16.18 13.26
C LEU A 114 -53.98 16.80 13.66
N LYS A 115 -54.82 17.16 12.68
CA LYS A 115 -56.18 17.65 12.96
C LYS A 115 -57.11 16.59 13.57
N SER A 116 -56.83 15.31 13.32
CA SER A 116 -57.70 14.19 13.70
C SER A 116 -57.48 13.72 15.15
N TYR A 117 -56.43 14.19 15.83
CA TYR A 117 -56.05 13.76 17.17
C TYR A 117 -55.81 14.94 18.11
N PRO A 118 -56.05 14.78 19.42
CA PRO A 118 -55.72 15.80 20.40
C PRO A 118 -54.20 16.00 20.51
N ILE A 119 -53.77 17.20 20.94
CA ILE A 119 -52.35 17.61 20.95
C ILE A 119 -51.49 16.65 21.77
N GLU A 120 -52.04 16.11 22.86
CA GLU A 120 -51.39 15.15 23.75
C GLU A 120 -51.00 13.85 23.04
N GLU A 121 -51.67 13.51 21.93
CA GLU A 121 -51.38 12.31 21.14
C GLU A 121 -50.48 12.57 19.92
N TRP A 122 -50.20 13.84 19.58
CA TRP A 122 -49.49 14.17 18.34
C TRP A 122 -48.14 13.49 18.23
N GLU A 123 -47.32 13.48 19.28
CA GLU A 123 -46.01 12.81 19.25
C GLU A 123 -46.12 11.32 18.88
N LYS A 124 -47.08 10.61 19.48
CA LYS A 124 -47.35 9.19 19.19
C LYS A 124 -47.82 9.00 17.75
N GLN A 125 -48.74 9.84 17.27
CA GLN A 125 -49.29 9.72 15.92
C GLN A 125 -48.26 10.07 14.84
N ILE A 126 -47.40 11.06 15.09
CA ILE A 126 -46.28 11.40 14.20
C ILE A 126 -45.27 10.26 14.15
N ASN A 127 -44.92 9.66 15.29
CA ASN A 127 -44.03 8.49 15.33
C ASN A 127 -44.60 7.33 14.50
N ASN A 128 -45.90 7.02 14.66
CA ASN A 128 -46.61 6.01 13.86
C ASN A 128 -46.59 6.34 12.36
N TYR A 129 -46.87 7.59 12.00
CA TYR A 129 -46.89 8.05 10.62
C TYR A 129 -45.52 7.88 9.96
N VAL A 130 -44.48 8.41 10.60
CA VAL A 130 -43.10 8.38 10.10
C VAL A 130 -42.60 6.95 9.98
N PHE A 131 -42.87 6.11 10.98
CA PHE A 131 -42.55 4.68 10.93
C PHE A 131 -43.18 4.02 9.71
N ASN A 132 -44.50 4.16 9.53
CA ASN A 132 -45.21 3.54 8.41
C ASN A 132 -44.71 4.02 7.03
N LYS A 133 -44.43 5.33 6.88
CA LYS A 133 -43.88 5.87 5.63
C LYS A 133 -42.49 5.32 5.32
N ILE A 134 -41.62 5.21 6.32
CA ILE A 134 -40.27 4.63 6.16
C ILE A 134 -40.37 3.15 5.80
N MET A 135 -41.17 2.36 6.51
CA MET A 135 -41.32 0.92 6.25
C MET A 135 -41.89 0.64 4.86
N ASN A 136 -42.90 1.39 4.43
CA ASN A 136 -43.45 1.26 3.08
C ASN A 136 -42.39 1.56 2.01
N SER A 137 -41.60 2.60 2.24
CA SER A 137 -40.54 3.00 1.31
C SER A 137 -39.44 1.93 1.24
N LEU A 138 -39.06 1.33 2.37
CA LEU A 138 -38.11 0.20 2.42
C LEU A 138 -38.64 -1.03 1.68
N ASN A 139 -39.93 -1.36 1.83
CA ASN A 139 -40.55 -2.48 1.12
C ASN A 139 -40.54 -2.29 -0.40
N VAL A 140 -40.81 -1.07 -0.88
CA VAL A 140 -40.71 -0.74 -2.31
C VAL A 140 -39.26 -0.87 -2.80
N TYR A 141 -38.29 -0.41 -2.01
CA TYR A 141 -36.87 -0.56 -2.31
C TYR A 141 -36.43 -2.02 -2.40
N ILE A 142 -36.80 -2.85 -1.41
CA ILE A 142 -36.48 -4.29 -1.40
C ILE A 142 -37.08 -5.00 -2.61
N LYS A 143 -38.35 -4.73 -2.95
CA LYS A 143 -39.02 -5.31 -4.12
C LYS A 143 -38.33 -4.93 -5.44
N ALA A 144 -37.85 -3.70 -5.55
CA ALA A 144 -37.13 -3.27 -6.76
C ALA A 144 -35.79 -4.00 -6.90
N ILE A 145 -35.06 -4.24 -5.81
CA ILE A 145 -33.84 -5.06 -5.84
C ILE A 145 -34.17 -6.50 -6.25
N ASP A 146 -35.25 -7.08 -5.72
CA ASP A 146 -35.67 -8.45 -6.06
C ASP A 146 -36.00 -8.59 -7.55
N ASN A 147 -36.78 -7.66 -8.10
CA ASN A 147 -37.11 -7.65 -9.53
C ASN A 147 -35.89 -7.40 -10.41
N TRP A 148 -34.98 -6.54 -9.97
CA TRP A 148 -33.74 -6.26 -10.70
C TRP A 148 -32.80 -7.47 -10.73
N ASN A 149 -32.69 -8.20 -9.62
CA ASN A 149 -31.89 -9.42 -9.53
C ASN A 149 -32.49 -10.54 -10.41
N LYS A 150 -33.83 -10.73 -10.41
CA LYS A 150 -34.50 -11.71 -11.27
C LYS A 150 -34.27 -11.47 -12.76
N ASN A 151 -34.35 -10.22 -13.21
CA ASN A 151 -34.08 -9.87 -14.61
C ASN A 151 -32.61 -10.08 -15.02
N LYS A 152 -31.66 -10.09 -14.08
CA LYS A 152 -30.26 -10.43 -14.38
C LYS A 152 -30.02 -11.92 -14.59
N GLU A 153 -30.89 -12.78 -14.05
CA GLU A 153 -30.76 -14.24 -14.13
C GLU A 153 -31.47 -14.83 -15.36
N ASP A 154 -32.43 -14.12 -15.96
CA ASP A 154 -33.08 -14.51 -17.21
C ASP A 154 -32.22 -14.15 -18.44
N GLU A 155 -31.47 -15.13 -18.96
CA GLU A 155 -30.56 -15.01 -20.13
C GLU A 155 -31.26 -14.62 -21.45
N ASP A 156 -32.61 -14.67 -21.52
CA ASP A 156 -33.42 -14.41 -22.73
C ASP A 156 -34.05 -13.00 -22.79
N SER A 157 -33.72 -12.08 -21.86
CA SER A 157 -34.29 -10.72 -21.87
C SER A 157 -33.56 -9.75 -22.83
N GLU A 158 -34.22 -9.33 -23.91
CA GLU A 158 -33.64 -8.46 -24.96
C GLU A 158 -33.46 -6.97 -24.54
N GLU A 159 -33.90 -6.54 -23.35
CA GLU A 159 -33.78 -5.15 -22.88
C GLU A 159 -33.12 -5.05 -21.50
N GLU A 160 -31.89 -4.52 -21.46
CA GLU A 160 -31.15 -4.22 -20.23
C GLU A 160 -31.78 -2.99 -19.52
N LYS A 161 -32.69 -3.22 -18.57
CA LYS A 161 -33.36 -2.16 -17.80
C LYS A 161 -32.49 -1.64 -16.66
N ASP A 162 -32.49 -0.32 -16.47
CA ASP A 162 -31.75 0.31 -15.38
C ASP A 162 -32.44 0.10 -14.02
N PHE A 163 -31.67 0.05 -12.93
CA PHE A 163 -32.22 -0.12 -11.58
C PHE A 163 -33.27 0.96 -11.23
N GLU A 164 -33.12 2.17 -11.77
CA GLU A 164 -34.09 3.25 -11.57
C GLU A 164 -35.44 2.93 -12.20
N ASP A 165 -35.50 2.12 -13.25
CA ASP A 165 -36.72 1.80 -14.01
C ASP A 165 -37.68 0.86 -13.27
N TYR A 166 -37.22 0.27 -12.16
CA TYR A 166 -38.04 -0.55 -11.27
C TYR A 166 -38.85 0.28 -10.27
N PHE A 167 -38.71 1.61 -10.29
CA PHE A 167 -39.46 2.54 -9.45
C PHE A 167 -40.45 3.35 -10.28
N SER A 168 -41.61 3.67 -9.70
CA SER A 168 -42.48 4.70 -10.27
C SER A 168 -41.84 6.08 -10.15
N ASP A 169 -42.25 7.04 -10.98
CA ASP A 169 -41.68 8.39 -10.99
C ASP A 169 -41.69 9.07 -9.61
N TYR A 170 -42.73 8.81 -8.81
CA TYR A 170 -42.82 9.26 -7.42
C TYR A 170 -41.66 8.72 -6.56
N TYR A 171 -41.40 7.41 -6.61
CA TYR A 171 -40.33 6.78 -5.85
C TYR A 171 -38.94 7.08 -6.43
N LYS A 172 -38.80 7.23 -7.76
CA LYS A 172 -37.55 7.71 -8.38
C LYS A 172 -37.18 9.08 -7.83
N GLN A 173 -38.14 10.02 -7.83
CA GLN A 173 -37.91 11.36 -7.29
C GLN A 173 -37.52 11.30 -5.81
N MET A 174 -38.19 10.48 -4.99
CA MET A 174 -37.94 10.37 -3.55
C MET A 174 -36.63 9.64 -3.18
N PHE A 175 -36.27 8.57 -3.89
CA PHE A 175 -35.09 7.75 -3.58
C PHE A 175 -33.78 8.39 -4.03
N PHE A 176 -33.81 9.12 -5.14
CA PHE A 176 -32.64 9.77 -5.71
C PHE A 176 -32.54 11.28 -5.36
N LEU A 177 -33.34 11.77 -4.39
CA LEU A 177 -33.22 13.14 -3.83
C LEU A 177 -31.82 13.47 -3.29
N SER A 178 -31.07 12.43 -2.92
CA SER A 178 -29.75 12.49 -2.30
C SER A 178 -28.77 11.67 -3.14
N LYS A 179 -27.54 12.16 -3.31
CA LYS A 179 -26.48 11.38 -3.97
C LYS A 179 -26.12 10.09 -3.20
N ASN A 180 -26.45 10.03 -1.91
CA ASN A 180 -26.15 8.90 -1.04
C ASN A 180 -27.43 8.11 -0.70
N ASN A 181 -27.30 6.80 -0.47
CA ASN A 181 -28.42 5.91 -0.22
C ASN A 181 -28.86 5.91 1.26
N TRP A 182 -30.01 6.52 1.54
CA TRP A 182 -30.57 6.62 2.89
C TRP A 182 -31.26 5.32 3.34
N MET A 183 -31.76 4.51 2.41
CA MET A 183 -32.39 3.22 2.72
C MET A 183 -31.42 2.25 3.37
N ASN A 184 -30.24 2.10 2.76
CA ASN A 184 -29.16 1.29 3.32
C ASN A 184 -28.75 1.78 4.73
N SER A 185 -28.89 3.08 5.00
CA SER A 185 -28.57 3.68 6.31
C SER A 185 -29.62 3.34 7.36
N VAL A 186 -30.90 3.39 6.99
CA VAL A 186 -32.01 2.97 7.87
C VAL A 186 -31.95 1.46 8.13
N ILE A 187 -31.69 0.62 7.12
CA ILE A 187 -31.54 -0.83 7.29
C ILE A 187 -30.36 -1.17 8.21
N ALA A 188 -29.22 -0.49 8.07
CA ALA A 188 -28.09 -0.64 8.98
C ALA A 188 -28.43 -0.22 10.43
N GLY A 189 -29.21 0.85 10.60
CA GLY A 189 -29.70 1.29 11.92
C GLY A 189 -30.68 0.29 12.55
N LEU A 190 -31.64 -0.21 11.78
CA LEU A 190 -32.62 -1.22 12.22
C LEU A 190 -31.93 -2.52 12.62
N SER A 191 -31.06 -3.06 11.77
CA SER A 191 -30.34 -4.31 12.04
C SER A 191 -29.47 -4.26 13.31
N LYS A 192 -28.89 -3.11 13.66
CA LYS A 192 -28.14 -2.96 14.92
C LYS A 192 -29.06 -2.94 16.16
N ASN A 193 -30.19 -2.25 16.08
CA ASN A 193 -31.14 -2.13 17.19
C ASN A 193 -31.85 -3.44 17.52
N LEU A 194 -32.01 -4.32 16.53
CA LEU A 194 -32.64 -5.63 16.68
C LEU A 194 -31.69 -6.71 17.24
N SER A 195 -30.42 -6.39 17.52
CA SER A 195 -29.39 -7.36 17.96
C SER A 195 -29.68 -8.07 19.30
N ASN A 196 -30.69 -7.66 20.06
CA ASN A 196 -31.17 -8.42 21.23
C ASN A 196 -32.08 -9.61 20.85
N ASN A 197 -32.66 -9.63 19.65
CA ASN A 197 -33.59 -10.68 19.16
C ASN A 197 -33.14 -11.33 17.83
N ILE A 198 -32.32 -10.64 17.03
CA ILE A 198 -31.69 -11.15 15.82
C ILE A 198 -30.21 -11.43 16.13
N SER A 199 -29.71 -12.63 15.81
CA SER A 199 -28.30 -12.98 16.02
C SER A 199 -27.36 -11.93 15.39
N ASP A 200 -26.23 -11.63 16.05
CA ASP A 200 -25.15 -10.76 15.55
C ASP A 200 -24.74 -11.06 14.09
N ARG A 201 -25.06 -12.26 13.61
CA ARG A 201 -24.93 -12.73 12.23
C ARG A 201 -25.56 -11.78 11.20
N ASN A 202 -26.86 -11.47 11.28
CA ASN A 202 -27.57 -10.69 10.24
C ASN A 202 -27.04 -9.26 10.11
N PHE A 203 -26.70 -8.64 11.24
CA PHE A 203 -26.06 -7.33 11.26
C PHE A 203 -24.69 -7.37 10.57
N ASN A 204 -23.87 -8.39 10.87
CA ASN A 204 -22.57 -8.56 10.23
C ASN A 204 -22.68 -8.82 8.73
N LEU A 205 -23.68 -9.58 8.27
CA LEU A 205 -23.97 -9.81 6.85
C LEU A 205 -24.22 -8.49 6.12
N ILE A 206 -25.15 -7.68 6.61
CA ILE A 206 -25.48 -6.36 6.03
C ILE A 206 -24.25 -5.44 6.07
N LYS A 207 -23.51 -5.44 7.19
CA LYS A 207 -22.31 -4.61 7.36
C LYS A 207 -21.21 -4.96 6.35
N ASN A 208 -21.03 -6.24 6.04
CA ASN A 208 -20.00 -6.71 5.12
C ASN A 208 -20.37 -6.41 3.66
N TYR A 209 -21.65 -6.58 3.30
CA TYR A 209 -22.16 -6.25 1.97
C TYR A 209 -22.01 -4.76 1.66
N LEU A 210 -22.45 -3.88 2.57
CA LEU A 210 -22.54 -2.45 2.31
C LEU A 210 -21.19 -1.71 2.20
N ASN A 211 -20.02 -2.39 2.13
CA ASN A 211 -18.60 -1.98 1.93
C ASN A 211 -18.15 -0.51 2.19
N SER A 212 -18.90 0.22 3.00
CA SER A 212 -18.77 1.63 3.34
C SER A 212 -18.68 1.73 4.86
N ASN A 213 -18.51 2.94 5.40
CA ASN A 213 -18.28 3.14 6.83
C ASN A 213 -19.60 3.00 7.62
N VAL A 214 -20.22 1.81 7.57
CA VAL A 214 -21.54 1.47 8.17
C VAL A 214 -21.60 1.88 9.64
N ASN A 215 -20.50 1.72 10.38
CA ASN A 215 -20.38 2.18 11.77
C ASN A 215 -20.66 3.68 11.93
N ALA A 216 -20.16 4.53 11.03
CA ALA A 216 -20.41 5.98 11.06
C ALA A 216 -21.84 6.34 10.65
N SER A 217 -22.49 5.52 9.83
CA SER A 217 -23.92 5.67 9.52
C SER A 217 -24.80 5.29 10.71
N ILE A 218 -24.43 4.24 11.46
CA ILE A 218 -25.11 3.83 12.71
C ILE A 218 -25.05 4.93 13.77
N GLU A 219 -23.90 5.59 13.94
CA GLU A 219 -23.79 6.76 14.83
C GLU A 219 -24.80 7.87 14.46
N SER A 220 -25.14 7.98 13.18
CA SER A 220 -26.03 9.02 12.65
C SER A 220 -27.51 8.62 12.71
N TRP A 221 -27.85 7.40 12.29
CA TRP A 221 -29.23 6.93 12.08
C TRP A 221 -29.75 5.99 13.17
N GLY A 222 -28.85 5.29 13.88
CA GLY A 222 -29.21 4.23 14.83
C GLY A 222 -30.16 4.71 15.93
N SER A 223 -29.83 5.85 16.56
CA SER A 223 -30.65 6.44 17.64
C SER A 223 -32.04 6.87 17.18
N PHE A 224 -32.17 7.33 15.93
CA PHE A 224 -33.46 7.66 15.33
C PHE A 224 -34.30 6.40 15.10
N CYS A 225 -33.69 5.37 14.49
CA CYS A 225 -34.34 4.07 14.31
C CYS A 225 -34.81 3.47 15.64
N SER A 226 -34.01 3.53 16.71
CA SER A 226 -34.40 3.02 18.03
C SER A 226 -35.63 3.76 18.56
N TYR A 227 -35.67 5.08 18.33
CA TYR A 227 -36.71 5.95 18.84
C TYR A 227 -38.05 5.71 18.14
N ILE A 228 -38.08 5.71 16.79
CA ILE A 228 -39.33 5.50 16.04
C ILE A 228 -39.87 4.07 16.16
N CYS A 229 -39.02 3.09 16.47
CA CYS A 229 -39.40 1.68 16.62
C CYS A 229 -39.79 1.29 18.06
N LYS A 230 -39.62 2.18 19.05
CA LYS A 230 -39.74 1.85 20.47
C LYS A 230 -41.10 1.26 20.85
N ASP A 231 -42.16 1.81 20.27
CA ASP A 231 -43.55 1.43 20.57
C ASP A 231 -44.23 0.70 19.39
N GLN A 232 -43.43 0.15 18.47
CA GLN A 232 -43.88 -0.50 17.23
C GLN A 232 -43.73 -2.01 17.29
N ASP A 233 -44.44 -2.70 16.39
CA ASP A 233 -44.31 -4.15 16.23
C ASP A 233 -42.93 -4.54 15.68
N GLN A 234 -42.11 -5.13 16.55
CA GLN A 234 -40.74 -5.53 16.26
C GLN A 234 -40.66 -6.62 15.17
N THR A 235 -41.73 -7.39 14.96
CA THR A 235 -41.78 -8.41 13.90
C THR A 235 -41.71 -7.80 12.51
N LYS A 236 -42.35 -6.64 12.29
CA LYS A 236 -42.29 -5.90 11.01
C LYS A 236 -40.90 -5.38 10.70
N CYS A 237 -40.16 -4.95 11.73
CA CYS A 237 -38.78 -4.53 11.59
C CYS A 237 -37.86 -5.70 11.22
N ASN A 238 -38.07 -6.85 11.86
CA ASN A 238 -37.33 -8.07 11.58
C ASN A 238 -37.57 -8.55 10.14
N GLU A 239 -38.83 -8.60 9.72
CA GLU A 239 -39.23 -9.05 8.39
C GLU A 239 -38.56 -8.22 7.28
N ILE A 240 -38.49 -6.90 7.44
CA ILE A 240 -37.80 -6.01 6.48
C ILE A 240 -36.30 -6.31 6.39
N VAL A 241 -35.63 -6.52 7.53
CA VAL A 241 -34.20 -6.84 7.56
C VAL A 241 -33.95 -8.21 6.94
N GLU A 242 -34.78 -9.20 7.22
CA GLU A 242 -34.66 -10.54 6.66
C GLU A 242 -34.94 -10.58 5.16
N ASN A 243 -35.99 -9.89 4.70
CA ASN A 243 -36.32 -9.78 3.28
C ASN A 243 -35.20 -9.08 2.49
N PHE A 244 -34.58 -8.04 3.06
CA PHE A 244 -33.44 -7.39 2.44
C PHE A 244 -32.23 -8.34 2.31
N ILE A 245 -31.89 -9.08 3.37
CA ILE A 245 -30.81 -10.08 3.33
C ILE A 245 -31.09 -11.17 2.28
N LYS A 246 -32.34 -11.62 2.20
CA LYS A 246 -32.79 -12.65 1.26
C LYS A 246 -32.64 -12.19 -0.19
N VAL A 247 -33.14 -10.99 -0.50
CA VAL A 247 -33.11 -10.42 -1.84
C VAL A 247 -31.68 -10.15 -2.34
N LEU A 248 -30.76 -9.86 -1.42
CA LEU A 248 -29.34 -9.67 -1.77
C LEU A 248 -28.55 -10.97 -1.96
N GLY A 249 -29.13 -12.15 -1.76
CA GLY A 249 -28.42 -13.42 -1.86
C GLY A 249 -27.35 -13.65 -0.77
N ILE A 250 -27.23 -12.73 0.21
CA ILE A 250 -26.16 -12.75 1.21
C ILE A 250 -26.22 -14.01 2.10
N LYS A 251 -27.40 -14.61 2.28
CA LYS A 251 -27.54 -15.85 3.05
C LYS A 251 -26.89 -17.05 2.34
N GLU A 252 -26.89 -17.07 1.00
CA GLU A 252 -26.36 -18.18 0.19
C GLU A 252 -24.86 -18.04 -0.12
N GLU A 253 -24.33 -16.81 -0.24
CA GLU A 253 -22.88 -16.57 -0.36
C GLU A 253 -22.13 -16.79 0.97
N TYR A 254 -22.69 -16.39 2.12
CA TYR A 254 -22.01 -16.52 3.42
C TYR A 254 -22.03 -17.94 4.00
N ASP A 255 -23.04 -18.76 3.66
CA ASP A 255 -23.07 -20.17 4.08
C ASP A 255 -22.05 -21.02 3.30
N LYS A 256 -21.59 -20.61 2.11
CA LYS A 256 -20.57 -21.35 1.35
C LYS A 256 -19.16 -21.19 1.94
N ASP A 257 -18.78 -19.98 2.37
CA ASP A 257 -17.46 -19.69 2.94
C ASP A 257 -17.27 -20.20 4.39
N GLU A 258 -18.36 -20.37 5.16
CA GLU A 258 -18.27 -20.92 6.53
C GLU A 258 -18.33 -22.46 6.58
N LYS A 259 -18.83 -23.15 5.53
CA LYS A 259 -18.93 -24.63 5.52
C LYS A 259 -17.59 -25.34 5.67
N LEU A 260 -16.53 -24.86 5.01
CA LEU A 260 -15.21 -25.46 5.13
C LEU A 260 -14.67 -25.41 6.57
N HIS A 261 -14.96 -24.34 7.32
CA HIS A 261 -14.41 -24.14 8.66
C HIS A 261 -15.42 -24.40 9.79
N PHE A 262 -16.66 -24.78 9.45
CA PHE A 262 -17.71 -25.09 10.40
C PHE A 262 -17.32 -26.30 11.26
N ASN A 263 -17.64 -26.26 12.55
CA ASN A 263 -17.37 -27.37 13.46
C ASN A 263 -18.51 -28.39 13.38
N TYR A 264 -18.38 -29.37 12.48
CA TYR A 264 -19.28 -30.52 12.42
C TYR A 264 -19.03 -31.38 13.67
N PHE A 265 -19.86 -31.21 14.71
CA PHE A 265 -19.77 -32.02 15.93
C PHE A 265 -20.09 -33.49 15.62
N ASP A 266 -19.18 -34.37 16.02
CA ASP A 266 -19.33 -35.81 15.94
C ASP A 266 -20.19 -36.31 17.12
N GLN A 267 -21.51 -36.11 17.06
CA GLN A 267 -22.43 -36.50 18.16
C GLN A 267 -22.49 -38.02 18.40
N ASN A 268 -21.87 -38.85 17.54
CA ASN A 268 -21.80 -40.30 17.73
C ASN A 268 -20.36 -40.81 17.71
N SER A 269 -19.50 -40.25 18.56
CA SER A 269 -18.10 -40.68 18.75
C SER A 269 -17.90 -42.18 18.99
N LYS A 270 -18.93 -42.93 19.42
CA LYS A 270 -18.89 -44.41 19.57
C LYS A 270 -19.25 -45.20 18.30
N SER A 271 -19.91 -44.61 17.30
CA SER A 271 -20.28 -45.34 16.08
C SER A 271 -19.22 -45.29 14.98
N LEU A 272 -18.31 -44.30 15.00
CA LEU A 272 -17.17 -44.24 14.08
C LEU A 272 -16.06 -45.23 14.43
N GLU A 273 -15.90 -45.58 15.71
CA GLU A 273 -15.02 -46.68 16.13
C GLU A 273 -15.55 -48.03 15.61
N ASN A 274 -16.88 -48.23 15.55
CA ASN A 274 -17.48 -49.49 15.09
C ASN A 274 -17.59 -49.64 13.57
N THR A 275 -17.38 -48.58 12.78
CA THR A 275 -17.23 -48.68 11.31
C THR A 275 -15.77 -48.76 10.87
N SER A 276 -14.83 -48.65 11.80
CA SER A 276 -13.38 -48.71 11.53
C SER A 276 -12.79 -50.12 11.49
N VAL A 277 -13.63 -51.16 11.45
CA VAL A 277 -13.19 -52.55 11.62
C VAL A 277 -13.50 -53.37 10.36
N ASP A 278 -12.41 -53.68 9.63
CA ASP A 278 -12.09 -54.96 8.95
C ASP A 278 -11.98 -55.10 7.43
N LYS A 279 -12.27 -54.14 6.54
CA LYS A 279 -12.03 -54.38 5.07
C LYS A 279 -11.54 -53.24 4.18
N PHE A 280 -11.33 -52.03 4.67
CA PHE A 280 -10.82 -50.92 3.84
C PHE A 280 -9.61 -50.26 4.50
N TYR A 281 -8.57 -49.96 3.71
CA TYR A 281 -7.26 -49.44 4.09
C TYR A 281 -6.32 -50.48 4.76
N SER A 282 -5.69 -51.35 3.96
CA SER A 282 -4.74 -52.36 4.44
C SER A 282 -3.49 -51.75 5.06
N TYR A 283 -3.16 -52.17 6.28
CA TYR A 283 -1.87 -51.89 6.93
C TYR A 283 -0.73 -52.68 6.25
N PRO A 284 0.48 -52.13 6.13
CA PRO A 284 1.66 -52.93 5.82
C PRO A 284 1.91 -53.94 6.96
N GLU A 285 2.31 -55.15 6.60
CA GLU A 285 2.78 -56.17 7.56
C GLU A 285 3.98 -55.65 8.36
N ARG A 286 4.13 -56.14 9.60
CA ARG A 286 5.17 -55.73 10.56
C ARG A 286 6.59 -55.80 10.00
N ASP A 287 6.85 -56.72 9.07
CA ASP A 287 8.18 -57.03 8.55
C ASP A 287 8.81 -55.87 7.76
N VAL A 288 8.00 -54.99 7.15
CA VAL A 288 8.52 -53.80 6.44
C VAL A 288 9.12 -52.78 7.40
N TYR A 289 8.72 -52.77 8.68
CA TYR A 289 9.15 -51.79 9.68
C TYR A 289 10.49 -52.13 10.33
N GLU A 290 10.87 -53.41 10.39
CA GLU A 290 12.17 -53.85 10.91
C GLU A 290 13.32 -53.44 9.97
N ASP A 291 13.10 -53.45 8.65
CA ASP A 291 14.07 -52.98 7.65
C ASP A 291 14.44 -51.48 7.78
N PHE A 292 13.58 -50.65 8.39
CA PHE A 292 13.86 -49.22 8.61
C PHE A 292 14.81 -48.96 9.77
N LEU A 293 14.74 -49.77 10.83
CA LEU A 293 15.55 -49.60 12.04
C LEU A 293 16.97 -50.13 11.86
N ASP A 294 17.16 -51.15 11.01
CA ASP A 294 18.48 -51.70 10.65
C ASP A 294 19.29 -50.80 9.69
N SER A 295 18.71 -49.69 9.24
CA SER A 295 19.28 -48.80 8.22
C SER A 295 20.16 -47.64 8.74
N GLU A 296 20.40 -47.52 10.06
CA GLU A 296 21.27 -46.46 10.62
C GLU A 296 22.70 -46.45 10.03
N ASN A 297 23.14 -47.57 9.43
CA ASN A 297 24.44 -47.71 8.79
C ASN A 297 24.43 -47.53 7.25
N VAL A 298 23.29 -47.25 6.63
CA VAL A 298 23.19 -47.07 5.18
C VAL A 298 23.19 -45.58 4.83
N PRO A 299 24.14 -45.09 4.00
CA PRO A 299 24.25 -43.65 3.71
C PRO A 299 23.07 -43.10 2.90
N PHE A 300 22.41 -43.95 2.11
CA PHE A 300 21.32 -43.60 1.22
C PHE A 300 20.39 -44.79 0.99
N TYR A 301 19.08 -44.57 1.10
CA TYR A 301 18.08 -45.54 0.67
C TYR A 301 16.83 -44.83 0.13
N SER A 302 16.07 -45.50 -0.73
CA SER A 302 14.81 -44.97 -1.25
C SER A 302 13.80 -46.08 -1.49
N TYR A 303 12.53 -45.79 -1.26
CA TYR A 303 11.45 -46.72 -1.59
C TYR A 303 10.23 -45.96 -2.11
N VAL A 304 9.43 -46.66 -2.92
CA VAL A 304 8.19 -46.11 -3.46
C VAL A 304 7.04 -46.46 -2.53
N CYS A 305 6.31 -45.47 -2.05
CA CYS A 305 5.18 -45.66 -1.14
C CYS A 305 3.99 -44.78 -1.52
N ASN A 306 2.78 -45.15 -1.08
CA ASN A 306 1.60 -44.30 -1.26
C ASN A 306 1.46 -43.24 -0.16
N LEU A 307 0.48 -42.35 -0.29
CA LEU A 307 0.24 -41.28 0.68
C LEU A 307 -0.08 -41.84 2.08
N ASN A 308 -0.90 -42.90 2.15
CA ASN A 308 -1.23 -43.55 3.42
C ASN A 308 0.04 -44.00 4.16
N TYR A 309 0.97 -44.62 3.44
CA TYR A 309 2.24 -45.08 4.00
C TYR A 309 3.10 -43.91 4.47
N LEU A 310 3.26 -42.87 3.64
CA LEU A 310 4.07 -41.69 3.95
C LEU A 310 3.60 -40.99 5.23
N LEU A 311 2.28 -40.80 5.36
CA LEU A 311 1.68 -40.14 6.52
C LEU A 311 1.77 -41.01 7.77
N ASN A 312 1.49 -42.31 7.69
CA ASN A 312 1.62 -43.24 8.82
C ASN A 312 3.08 -43.41 9.29
N TYR A 313 4.05 -43.40 8.37
CA TYR A 313 5.47 -43.44 8.71
C TYR A 313 5.86 -42.24 9.59
N SER A 314 5.31 -41.06 9.30
CA SER A 314 5.55 -39.83 10.06
C SER A 314 4.87 -39.77 11.43
N THR A 315 3.78 -40.52 11.62
CA THR A 315 3.03 -40.58 12.90
C THR A 315 3.52 -41.71 13.82
N ILE A 316 4.08 -42.79 13.26
CA ILE A 316 4.39 -44.02 14.03
C ILE A 316 5.86 -44.12 14.46
N ILE A 317 6.85 -43.70 13.66
CA ILE A 317 8.25 -44.13 13.89
C ILE A 317 9.22 -43.02 14.26
N ASN A 318 9.06 -41.77 13.81
CA ASN A 318 10.03 -40.71 14.13
C ASN A 318 9.44 -39.30 14.02
N LYS A 319 9.96 -38.40 14.87
CA LYS A 319 9.56 -36.98 14.94
C LYS A 319 10.08 -36.22 13.70
N CYS A 320 9.33 -36.26 12.60
CA CYS A 320 9.66 -35.53 11.38
C CYS A 320 9.63 -34.00 11.61
N ARG A 321 10.69 -33.28 11.22
CA ARG A 321 10.78 -31.81 11.33
C ARG A 321 10.85 -31.17 9.95
N LEU A 322 10.33 -29.94 9.88
CA LEU A 322 10.52 -29.06 8.75
C LEU A 322 11.65 -28.08 9.05
N PRO A 323 12.68 -28.01 8.22
CA PRO A 323 13.72 -27.02 8.40
C PRO A 323 13.22 -25.58 8.16
N LEU A 324 13.66 -24.64 9.00
CA LEU A 324 13.23 -23.23 8.95
C LEU A 324 13.81 -22.44 7.77
N TYR A 325 14.84 -22.98 7.11
CA TYR A 325 15.48 -22.38 5.92
C TYR A 325 14.67 -22.57 4.63
N GLN A 326 13.54 -23.27 4.67
CA GLN A 326 12.75 -23.55 3.47
C GLN A 326 11.86 -22.38 3.03
N ARG A 327 11.55 -22.33 1.72
CA ARG A 327 10.78 -21.23 1.12
C ARG A 327 9.32 -21.19 1.58
N ASN A 328 8.76 -19.99 1.61
CA ASN A 328 7.35 -19.76 1.84
C ASN A 328 6.46 -20.45 0.78
N TYR A 329 5.22 -20.82 1.13
CA TYR A 329 4.30 -21.53 0.23
C TYR A 329 3.95 -20.73 -1.04
N SER A 330 4.22 -21.28 -2.22
CA SER A 330 4.20 -20.53 -3.49
C SER A 330 3.39 -21.19 -4.61
N TRP A 331 2.76 -22.34 -4.37
CA TRP A 331 1.87 -22.95 -5.36
C TRP A 331 0.68 -22.03 -5.67
N ASN A 332 0.18 -22.11 -6.91
CA ASN A 332 -0.99 -21.35 -7.36
C ASN A 332 -2.12 -22.31 -7.75
N GLU A 333 -3.31 -21.75 -7.96
CA GLU A 333 -4.53 -22.48 -8.35
C GLU A 333 -4.32 -23.38 -9.58
N ARG A 334 -3.50 -22.95 -10.55
CA ARG A 334 -3.18 -23.79 -11.72
C ARG A 334 -2.50 -25.11 -11.32
N LEU A 335 -1.51 -25.07 -10.42
CA LEU A 335 -0.82 -26.27 -9.95
C LEU A 335 -1.76 -27.16 -9.11
N ILE A 336 -2.64 -26.54 -8.32
CA ILE A 336 -3.70 -27.24 -7.58
C ILE A 336 -4.63 -27.99 -8.54
N LYS A 337 -5.09 -27.31 -9.60
CA LYS A 337 -5.98 -27.90 -10.60
C LYS A 337 -5.34 -29.08 -11.32
N ILE A 338 -4.07 -29.00 -11.68
CA ILE A 338 -3.34 -30.13 -12.30
C ILE A 338 -3.36 -31.35 -11.38
N LEU A 339 -2.97 -31.17 -10.11
CA LEU A 339 -2.98 -32.26 -9.13
C LEU A 339 -4.40 -32.84 -8.92
N PHE A 340 -5.42 -31.98 -8.88
CA PHE A 340 -6.81 -32.42 -8.78
C PHE A 340 -7.23 -33.29 -9.98
N GLU A 341 -6.96 -32.86 -11.22
CA GLU A 341 -7.29 -33.62 -12.42
C GLU A 341 -6.55 -34.98 -12.45
N ASP A 342 -5.29 -35.03 -12.02
CA ASP A 342 -4.54 -36.28 -11.90
C ASP A 342 -5.23 -37.26 -10.96
N ILE A 343 -5.69 -36.79 -9.79
CA ILE A 343 -6.43 -37.64 -8.82
C ILE A 343 -7.80 -38.04 -9.36
N LYS A 344 -8.51 -37.11 -10.02
CA LYS A 344 -9.82 -37.35 -10.61
C LYS A 344 -9.76 -38.44 -11.68
N GLU A 345 -8.74 -38.45 -12.53
CA GLU A 345 -8.52 -39.52 -13.52
C GLU A 345 -8.28 -40.89 -12.85
N ILE A 346 -7.52 -40.95 -11.76
CA ILE A 346 -7.32 -42.19 -10.99
C ILE A 346 -8.64 -42.65 -10.34
N SER A 347 -9.46 -41.71 -9.87
CA SER A 347 -10.74 -42.05 -9.22
C SER A 347 -11.74 -42.74 -10.16
N LYS A 348 -11.55 -42.63 -11.49
CA LYS A 348 -12.35 -43.33 -12.50
C LYS A 348 -11.93 -44.80 -12.69
N ASP A 349 -10.67 -45.12 -12.39
CA ASP A 349 -10.10 -46.47 -12.50
C ASP A 349 -9.08 -46.70 -11.38
N LEU A 350 -9.57 -47.24 -10.26
CA LEU A 350 -8.78 -47.47 -9.05
C LEU A 350 -7.68 -48.53 -9.20
N ASN A 351 -7.53 -49.16 -10.37
CA ASN A 351 -6.36 -50.00 -10.65
C ASN A 351 -5.16 -49.18 -11.13
N ARG A 352 -5.38 -47.93 -11.55
CA ARG A 352 -4.31 -47.02 -11.96
C ARG A 352 -3.62 -46.44 -10.75
N LYS A 353 -2.30 -46.32 -10.87
CA LYS A 353 -1.42 -45.69 -9.89
C LYS A 353 -0.76 -44.49 -10.57
N HIS A 354 -0.66 -43.37 -9.85
CA HIS A 354 -0.01 -42.17 -10.37
C HIS A 354 1.18 -41.80 -9.51
N PHE A 355 2.29 -41.47 -10.16
CA PHE A 355 3.53 -41.11 -9.50
C PHE A 355 3.70 -39.59 -9.44
N LEU A 356 3.74 -39.02 -8.24
CA LEU A 356 3.83 -37.56 -8.02
C LEU A 356 5.26 -37.02 -7.86
N GLY A 357 6.27 -37.90 -7.95
CA GLY A 357 7.67 -37.54 -7.76
C GLY A 357 8.25 -38.00 -6.42
N GLY A 358 9.40 -37.43 -6.06
CA GLY A 358 10.13 -37.77 -4.83
C GLY A 358 9.93 -36.77 -3.69
N ILE A 359 10.02 -37.26 -2.45
CA ILE A 359 10.18 -36.45 -1.23
C ILE A 359 11.50 -36.90 -0.59
N THR A 360 12.39 -35.95 -0.36
CA THR A 360 13.72 -36.23 0.19
C THR A 360 13.75 -35.90 1.66
N PHE A 361 14.24 -36.84 2.46
CA PHE A 361 14.40 -36.76 3.89
C PHE A 361 15.88 -36.88 4.25
N SER A 362 16.34 -36.05 5.18
CA SER A 362 17.56 -36.29 5.94
C SER A 362 17.18 -37.09 7.19
N GLN A 363 18.01 -38.05 7.57
CA GLN A 363 17.88 -38.79 8.82
C GLN A 363 19.17 -38.69 9.60
N HIS A 364 19.11 -38.26 10.86
CA HIS A 364 20.27 -38.18 11.74
C HIS A 364 19.86 -38.18 13.22
N ASN A 365 20.50 -39.00 14.07
CA ASN A 365 20.24 -39.09 15.52
C ASN A 365 18.73 -39.21 15.86
N ASN A 366 18.02 -40.14 15.22
CA ASN A 366 16.56 -40.33 15.37
C ASN A 366 15.70 -39.09 15.07
N LYS A 367 16.21 -38.17 14.23
CA LYS A 367 15.47 -37.06 13.65
C LYS A 367 15.38 -37.23 12.15
N ILE A 368 14.20 -37.00 11.60
CA ILE A 368 13.97 -37.00 10.16
C ILE A 368 13.59 -35.58 9.78
N ASN A 369 14.23 -34.97 8.78
CA ASN A 369 13.84 -33.65 8.29
C ASN A 369 13.54 -33.70 6.80
N ILE A 370 12.47 -33.02 6.37
CA ILE A 370 12.16 -32.91 4.93
C ILE A 370 13.19 -31.96 4.32
N VAL A 371 13.99 -32.44 3.37
CA VAL A 371 14.95 -31.63 2.59
C VAL A 371 14.26 -31.03 1.37
N ASP A 372 13.55 -31.85 0.59
CA ASP A 372 12.85 -31.43 -0.63
C ASP A 372 11.47 -32.09 -0.75
N GLY A 373 10.53 -31.42 -1.43
CA GLY A 373 9.13 -31.84 -1.55
C GLY A 373 8.15 -31.04 -0.67
N GLN A 374 8.63 -30.05 0.09
CA GLN A 374 7.85 -29.27 1.06
C GLN A 374 6.54 -28.68 0.52
N GLN A 375 6.58 -28.03 -0.65
CA GLN A 375 5.40 -27.41 -1.25
C GLN A 375 4.34 -28.46 -1.60
N ARG A 376 4.78 -29.61 -2.11
CA ARG A 376 3.90 -30.75 -2.41
C ARG A 376 3.29 -31.29 -1.13
N THR A 377 4.09 -31.46 -0.07
CA THR A 377 3.61 -31.92 1.23
C THR A 377 2.54 -30.99 1.82
N ILE A 378 2.76 -29.66 1.81
CA ILE A 378 1.75 -28.69 2.27
C ILE A 378 0.47 -28.83 1.43
N THR A 379 0.56 -28.89 0.11
CA THR A 379 -0.61 -29.04 -0.76
C THR A 379 -1.39 -30.33 -0.45
N LEU A 380 -0.70 -31.46 -0.26
CA LEU A 380 -1.33 -32.73 0.11
C LEU A 380 -2.04 -32.66 1.46
N ILE A 381 -1.49 -31.91 2.42
CA ILE A 381 -2.16 -31.65 3.71
C ILE A 381 -3.44 -30.82 3.50
N LEU A 382 -3.41 -29.79 2.64
CA LEU A 382 -4.60 -29.01 2.31
C LEU A 382 -5.71 -29.86 1.68
N PHE A 383 -5.36 -30.73 0.72
CA PHE A 383 -6.30 -31.70 0.14
C PHE A 383 -6.85 -32.68 1.17
N SER A 384 -5.98 -33.23 2.03
CA SER A 384 -6.38 -34.14 3.12
C SER A 384 -7.39 -33.47 4.05
N TYR A 385 -7.16 -32.21 4.41
CA TYR A 385 -8.07 -31.44 5.27
C TYR A 385 -9.40 -31.15 4.58
N ALA A 386 -9.39 -30.70 3.33
CA ALA A 386 -10.62 -30.45 2.59
C ALA A 386 -11.46 -31.73 2.43
N LEU A 387 -10.84 -32.87 2.10
CA LEU A 387 -11.52 -34.17 2.04
C LEU A 387 -12.08 -34.61 3.39
N TYR A 388 -11.31 -34.45 4.46
CA TYR A 388 -11.79 -34.68 5.82
C TYR A 388 -13.05 -33.88 6.14
N LYS A 389 -13.08 -32.58 5.78
CA LYS A 389 -14.24 -31.71 5.99
C LYS A 389 -15.43 -32.09 5.10
N ILE A 390 -15.20 -32.53 3.86
CA ILE A 390 -16.26 -33.03 2.97
C ILE A 390 -16.90 -34.29 3.52
N ILE A 391 -16.10 -35.25 4.00
CA ILE A 391 -16.61 -36.49 4.61
C ILE A 391 -17.42 -36.17 5.87
N LEU A 392 -16.93 -35.26 6.72
CA LEU A 392 -17.67 -34.82 7.90
C LEU A 392 -19.01 -34.15 7.54
N LEU A 393 -19.01 -33.25 6.56
CA LEU A 393 -20.22 -32.58 6.08
C LEU A 393 -21.23 -33.60 5.55
N HIS A 394 -20.80 -34.50 4.67
CA HIS A 394 -21.66 -35.56 4.15
C HIS A 394 -22.23 -36.43 5.28
N ASN A 395 -21.39 -36.84 6.22
CA ASN A 395 -21.80 -37.64 7.37
C ASN A 395 -22.68 -36.86 8.35
N TYR A 396 -22.63 -35.54 8.37
CA TYR A 396 -23.54 -34.72 9.16
C TYR A 396 -24.92 -34.60 8.48
N GLU A 397 -24.95 -34.40 7.17
CA GLU A 397 -26.17 -34.16 6.40
C GLU A 397 -26.93 -35.44 6.01
N ASN A 398 -26.25 -36.58 5.90
CA ASN A 398 -26.83 -37.82 5.34
C ASN A 398 -26.81 -38.99 6.33
N GLU A 399 -27.79 -39.89 6.26
CA GLU A 399 -27.84 -41.10 7.08
C GLU A 399 -26.78 -42.13 6.66
N SER A 400 -26.56 -42.29 5.34
CA SER A 400 -25.55 -43.18 4.78
C SER A 400 -24.15 -42.62 5.01
N LYS A 401 -23.45 -43.10 6.04
CA LYS A 401 -22.12 -42.60 6.37
C LYS A 401 -21.06 -43.11 5.38
N ILE A 402 -20.02 -42.30 5.22
CA ILE A 402 -18.75 -42.59 4.55
C ILE A 402 -17.72 -42.92 5.63
N PRO A 403 -16.95 -44.01 5.49
CA PRO A 403 -15.87 -44.34 6.41
C PRO A 403 -14.76 -43.30 6.34
N MET A 404 -14.33 -42.80 7.50
CA MET A 404 -13.25 -41.83 7.60
C MET A 404 -11.88 -42.54 7.59
N PRO A 405 -10.92 -42.14 6.75
CA PRO A 405 -9.55 -42.64 6.84
C PRO A 405 -8.95 -42.39 8.23
N LYS A 406 -8.37 -43.42 8.84
CA LYS A 406 -7.77 -43.35 10.19
C LYS A 406 -6.73 -42.24 10.30
N ILE A 407 -5.89 -42.09 9.28
CA ILE A 407 -4.86 -41.04 9.24
C ILE A 407 -5.44 -39.62 9.29
N PHE A 408 -6.62 -39.37 8.72
CA PHE A 408 -7.26 -38.05 8.81
C PHE A 408 -7.78 -37.77 10.23
N ILE A 409 -8.26 -38.80 10.93
CA ILE A 409 -8.66 -38.70 12.34
C ILE A 409 -7.44 -38.36 13.20
N GLU A 410 -6.35 -39.11 13.04
CA GLU A 410 -5.08 -38.89 13.73
C GLU A 410 -4.53 -37.46 13.51
N MET A 411 -4.50 -37.00 12.26
CA MET A 411 -3.97 -35.68 11.90
C MET A 411 -4.85 -34.52 12.38
N PHE A 412 -6.17 -34.55 12.13
CA PHE A 412 -7.02 -33.37 12.27
C PHE A 412 -7.87 -33.36 13.54
N ARG A 413 -8.31 -34.53 14.03
CA ARG A 413 -9.12 -34.66 15.25
C ARG A 413 -8.23 -34.84 16.48
N ASP A 414 -7.49 -35.94 16.51
CA ASP A 414 -6.72 -36.34 17.70
C ASP A 414 -5.44 -35.51 17.84
N ARG A 415 -4.98 -34.93 16.71
CA ARG A 415 -3.72 -34.20 16.59
C ARG A 415 -2.57 -34.97 17.23
N THR A 416 -2.50 -36.27 16.97
CA THR A 416 -1.49 -37.19 17.53
C THR A 416 -0.09 -36.82 17.05
N ASP A 417 0.62 -35.95 17.78
CA ASP A 417 2.06 -35.59 17.67
C ASP A 417 2.67 -35.65 16.24
N TRP A 418 1.85 -35.32 15.24
CA TRP A 418 2.14 -35.50 13.83
C TRP A 418 3.00 -34.31 13.43
N MET A 419 4.27 -34.59 13.11
CA MET A 419 5.36 -33.61 13.10
C MET A 419 5.44 -32.89 14.44
N GLN A 420 6.48 -33.11 15.25
CA GLN A 420 6.66 -32.31 16.47
C GLN A 420 7.01 -30.86 16.11
N LEU A 421 5.95 -30.08 15.90
CA LEU A 421 5.86 -28.65 15.64
C LEU A 421 6.32 -27.89 16.90
N LYS A 422 7.59 -28.00 17.32
CA LYS A 422 8.14 -27.10 18.37
C LYS A 422 8.92 -25.94 17.77
N ASP A 423 9.59 -26.18 16.64
CA ASP A 423 10.46 -25.20 15.99
C ASP A 423 9.73 -24.34 14.93
N TYR A 424 8.47 -24.65 14.60
CA TYR A 424 7.66 -24.02 13.53
C TYR A 424 7.13 -22.61 13.79
N LYS A 425 7.18 -22.11 15.04
CA LYS A 425 6.74 -20.74 15.38
C LYS A 425 7.51 -19.66 14.61
N GLU A 426 8.59 -20.00 13.91
CA GLU A 426 9.37 -19.06 13.11
C GLU A 426 9.07 -19.10 11.60
N SER A 427 8.21 -20.01 11.11
CA SER A 427 7.80 -20.06 9.70
C SER A 427 6.37 -19.58 9.49
N GLU A 428 6.21 -18.48 8.75
CA GLU A 428 4.91 -17.84 8.48
C GLU A 428 3.91 -18.78 7.80
N SER A 429 4.36 -19.54 6.77
CA SER A 429 3.48 -20.46 6.02
C SER A 429 2.81 -21.49 6.93
N TYR A 430 3.54 -21.99 7.93
CA TYR A 430 3.02 -23.01 8.85
C TYR A 430 2.18 -22.43 9.98
N GLN A 431 2.51 -21.23 10.48
CA GLN A 431 1.62 -20.52 11.39
C GLN A 431 0.24 -20.35 10.76
N PHE A 432 0.20 -19.94 9.48
CA PHE A 432 -1.05 -19.79 8.74
C PHE A 432 -1.76 -21.14 8.50
N LEU A 433 -1.02 -22.20 8.19
CA LEU A 433 -1.58 -23.55 8.06
C LEU A 433 -2.25 -24.01 9.35
N ASP A 434 -1.57 -23.92 10.50
CA ASP A 434 -2.10 -24.35 11.80
C ASP A 434 -3.39 -23.60 12.17
N ILE A 435 -3.43 -22.29 11.90
CA ILE A 435 -4.62 -21.46 12.08
C ILE A 435 -5.77 -21.96 11.20
N LEU A 436 -5.54 -22.29 9.93
CA LEU A 436 -6.59 -22.77 9.02
C LEU A 436 -7.14 -24.15 9.43
N LEU A 437 -6.30 -25.01 10.01
CA LEU A 437 -6.67 -26.34 10.50
C LEU A 437 -7.34 -26.31 11.89
N SER A 438 -7.31 -25.18 12.61
CA SER A 438 -7.85 -25.03 13.97
C SER A 438 -9.38 -25.16 14.11
N SER A 439 -10.13 -25.08 13.00
CA SER A 439 -11.60 -24.90 12.98
C SER A 439 -12.11 -23.70 13.81
N ASN A 440 -11.23 -22.78 14.23
CA ASN A 440 -11.59 -21.56 14.96
C ASN A 440 -11.87 -20.43 13.96
N VAL A 441 -13.12 -20.33 13.51
CA VAL A 441 -13.57 -19.32 12.53
C VAL A 441 -13.26 -17.89 13.00
N GLY A 442 -13.33 -17.61 14.31
CA GLY A 442 -13.02 -16.29 14.87
C GLY A 442 -11.55 -15.92 14.70
N GLU A 443 -10.64 -16.86 14.97
CA GLU A 443 -9.21 -16.65 14.77
C GLU A 443 -8.81 -16.58 13.30
N ILE A 444 -9.40 -17.43 12.45
CA ILE A 444 -9.21 -17.37 10.98
C ILE A 444 -9.63 -16.00 10.46
N ARG A 445 -10.79 -15.47 10.86
CA ARG A 445 -11.26 -14.13 10.45
C ARG A 445 -10.35 -12.99 10.93
N ARG A 446 -9.78 -13.13 12.13
CA ARG A 446 -8.83 -12.16 12.68
C ARG A 446 -7.54 -12.12 11.86
N VAL A 447 -7.03 -13.28 11.46
CA VAL A 447 -5.75 -13.43 10.75
C VAL A 447 -5.91 -13.15 9.25
N PHE A 448 -7.03 -13.57 8.66
CA PHE A 448 -7.35 -13.43 7.24
C PHE A 448 -8.60 -12.55 7.00
N PRO A 449 -8.55 -11.24 7.30
CA PRO A 449 -9.69 -10.35 7.07
C PRO A 449 -10.01 -10.18 5.56
N PRO A 450 -11.28 -10.15 5.14
CA PRO A 450 -11.64 -10.10 3.71
C PRO A 450 -11.12 -8.85 2.98
N LYS A 451 -10.87 -7.74 3.68
CA LYS A 451 -10.40 -6.47 3.09
C LYS A 451 -8.96 -6.50 2.57
N LYS A 452 -8.19 -7.57 2.81
CA LYS A 452 -6.74 -7.62 2.53
C LYS A 452 -6.25 -8.89 1.82
N GLN A 453 -7.04 -9.48 0.92
CA GLN A 453 -6.71 -10.72 0.18
C GLN A 453 -5.37 -10.76 -0.61
N LYS A 454 -4.61 -9.66 -0.62
CA LYS A 454 -3.37 -9.45 -1.39
C LYS A 454 -2.08 -9.75 -0.61
N GLU A 455 -2.16 -10.09 0.68
CA GLU A 455 -0.98 -10.42 1.48
C GLU A 455 -0.53 -11.88 1.24
N PHE A 456 0.77 -12.17 1.41
CA PHE A 456 1.33 -13.52 1.22
C PHE A 456 0.53 -14.63 1.92
N LYS A 457 0.08 -14.36 3.16
CA LYS A 457 -0.71 -15.29 3.97
C LYS A 457 -1.98 -15.79 3.28
N TYR A 458 -2.56 -15.03 2.36
CA TYR A 458 -3.75 -15.47 1.63
C TYR A 458 -3.44 -16.52 0.58
N LYS A 459 -2.19 -16.75 0.15
CA LYS A 459 -1.90 -17.81 -0.82
C LYS A 459 -2.31 -19.19 -0.33
N ILE A 460 -1.96 -19.52 0.92
CA ILE A 460 -2.31 -20.83 1.49
C ILE A 460 -3.82 -20.94 1.77
N LYS A 461 -4.46 -19.85 2.22
CA LYS A 461 -5.92 -19.79 2.40
C LYS A 461 -6.66 -19.93 1.08
N ASN A 462 -6.35 -19.10 0.08
CA ASN A 462 -7.01 -19.11 -1.22
C ASN A 462 -6.85 -20.46 -1.91
N ASN A 463 -5.68 -21.11 -1.83
CA ASN A 463 -5.53 -22.45 -2.37
C ASN A 463 -6.39 -23.48 -1.61
N LEU A 464 -6.54 -23.36 -0.29
CA LEU A 464 -7.45 -24.23 0.47
C LEU A 464 -8.92 -23.97 0.09
N ASP A 465 -9.33 -22.71 -0.03
CA ASP A 465 -10.67 -22.31 -0.47
C ASP A 465 -10.94 -22.87 -1.88
N TYR A 466 -9.99 -22.74 -2.80
CA TYR A 466 -10.08 -23.24 -4.17
C TYR A 466 -10.14 -24.78 -4.23
N ILE A 467 -9.35 -25.48 -3.40
CA ILE A 467 -9.45 -26.95 -3.28
C ILE A 467 -10.87 -27.34 -2.83
N TRP A 468 -11.40 -26.66 -1.82
CA TRP A 468 -12.74 -26.91 -1.32
C TRP A 468 -13.81 -26.66 -2.38
N GLU A 469 -13.70 -25.56 -3.13
CA GLU A 469 -14.58 -25.20 -4.24
C GLU A 469 -14.59 -26.30 -5.31
N ILE A 470 -13.42 -26.65 -5.86
CA ILE A 470 -13.34 -27.68 -6.91
C ILE A 470 -13.88 -29.03 -6.42
N LEU A 471 -13.53 -29.47 -5.21
CA LEU A 471 -14.04 -30.73 -4.67
C LEU A 471 -15.57 -30.67 -4.51
N SER A 472 -16.11 -29.54 -4.04
CA SER A 472 -17.56 -29.36 -3.86
C SER A 472 -18.31 -29.33 -5.19
N GLU A 473 -17.74 -28.73 -6.23
CA GLU A 473 -18.36 -28.62 -7.56
C GLU A 473 -18.34 -29.95 -8.33
N GLU A 474 -17.19 -30.62 -8.36
CA GLU A 474 -16.96 -31.78 -9.23
C GLU A 474 -17.36 -33.12 -8.59
N ILE A 475 -17.16 -33.25 -7.27
CA ILE A 475 -17.49 -34.44 -6.49
C ILE A 475 -18.87 -34.28 -5.85
N GLY A 476 -19.14 -33.13 -5.25
CA GLY A 476 -20.40 -32.81 -4.57
C GLY A 476 -20.66 -33.68 -3.33
N SER A 477 -21.94 -33.89 -3.00
CA SER A 477 -22.40 -34.77 -1.92
C SER A 477 -22.56 -36.23 -2.36
N ASN A 478 -22.01 -36.63 -3.51
CA ASN A 478 -22.14 -37.99 -4.01
C ASN A 478 -21.19 -38.93 -3.24
N LYS A 479 -21.77 -39.85 -2.46
CA LYS A 479 -21.04 -40.84 -1.65
C LYS A 479 -19.98 -41.61 -2.45
N GLU A 480 -20.34 -42.21 -3.58
CA GLU A 480 -19.45 -43.08 -4.37
C GLU A 480 -18.26 -42.28 -4.93
N LYS A 481 -18.51 -41.06 -5.43
CA LYS A 481 -17.44 -40.19 -5.90
C LYS A 481 -16.49 -39.78 -4.77
N ILE A 482 -17.01 -39.45 -3.59
CA ILE A 482 -16.18 -39.09 -2.42
C ILE A 482 -15.32 -40.30 -2.01
N GLU A 483 -15.90 -41.50 -1.94
CA GLU A 483 -15.19 -42.73 -1.59
C GLU A 483 -14.09 -43.07 -2.61
N ASN A 484 -14.41 -43.04 -3.91
CA ASN A 484 -13.46 -43.34 -4.97
C ASN A 484 -12.33 -42.31 -5.04
N PHE A 485 -12.64 -41.02 -4.90
CA PHE A 485 -11.62 -39.97 -4.90
C PHE A 485 -10.73 -40.06 -3.66
N THR A 486 -11.31 -40.29 -2.48
CA THR A 486 -10.56 -40.45 -1.23
C THR A 486 -9.63 -41.66 -1.31
N LYS A 487 -10.12 -42.78 -1.86
CA LYS A 487 -9.32 -43.98 -2.09
C LYS A 487 -8.19 -43.74 -3.08
N ALA A 488 -8.48 -43.09 -4.21
CA ALA A 488 -7.46 -42.71 -5.20
C ALA A 488 -6.36 -41.84 -4.57
N PHE A 489 -6.75 -40.85 -3.77
CA PHE A 489 -5.85 -39.92 -3.10
C PHE A 489 -4.96 -40.61 -2.05
N VAL A 490 -5.53 -41.47 -1.21
CA VAL A 490 -4.82 -42.09 -0.08
C VAL A 490 -4.00 -43.32 -0.52
N GLU A 491 -4.51 -44.14 -1.43
CA GLU A 491 -3.92 -45.45 -1.77
C GLU A 491 -3.20 -45.49 -3.13
N ASN A 492 -3.63 -44.69 -4.10
CA ASN A 492 -3.17 -44.79 -5.49
C ASN A 492 -2.24 -43.65 -5.96
N LEU A 493 -2.02 -42.65 -5.11
CA LEU A 493 -0.94 -41.68 -5.27
C LEU A 493 0.36 -42.22 -4.67
N TYR A 494 1.37 -42.41 -5.51
CA TYR A 494 2.68 -42.94 -5.12
C TYR A 494 3.77 -41.86 -5.17
N PHE A 495 4.70 -41.97 -4.23
CA PHE A 495 5.85 -41.09 -4.03
C PHE A 495 7.12 -41.93 -3.92
N ASN A 496 8.24 -41.37 -4.35
CA ASN A 496 9.55 -41.92 -4.03
C ASN A 496 10.07 -41.24 -2.75
N ALA A 497 10.07 -41.94 -1.62
CA ALA A 497 10.62 -41.44 -0.38
C ALA A 497 12.12 -41.74 -0.35
N ILE A 498 12.95 -40.68 -0.39
CA ILE A 498 14.41 -40.77 -0.43
C ILE A 498 14.94 -40.40 0.94
N PHE A 499 15.79 -41.23 1.52
CA PHE A 499 16.39 -41.02 2.84
C PHE A 499 17.91 -40.93 2.70
N ILE A 500 18.48 -39.90 3.31
CA ILE A 500 19.91 -39.62 3.28
C ILE A 500 20.38 -39.50 4.73
N ASN A 501 21.31 -40.35 5.14
CA ASN A 501 21.88 -40.30 6.48
C ASN A 501 22.95 -39.21 6.54
N THR A 502 22.60 -38.01 7.02
CA THR A 502 23.48 -36.83 6.96
C THR A 502 23.07 -35.74 7.95
N GLU A 503 24.07 -35.03 8.48
CA GLU A 503 23.89 -33.77 9.20
C GLU A 503 23.83 -32.54 8.26
N TYR A 504 24.19 -32.69 6.98
CA TYR A 504 24.35 -31.61 6.00
C TYR A 504 23.13 -31.43 5.07
N GLU A 505 21.93 -31.41 5.64
CA GLU A 505 20.66 -31.28 4.92
C GLU A 505 20.51 -29.98 4.11
N ASP A 506 21.09 -28.89 4.62
CA ASP A 506 21.12 -27.57 4.00
C ASP A 506 21.90 -27.57 2.68
N LYS A 507 23.03 -28.26 2.61
CA LYS A 507 23.85 -28.38 1.39
C LYS A 507 23.15 -29.18 0.30
N ILE A 508 22.39 -30.20 0.69
CA ILE A 508 21.59 -31.00 -0.24
C ILE A 508 20.43 -30.13 -0.75
N PHE A 509 19.76 -29.40 0.13
CA PHE A 509 18.73 -28.43 -0.24
C PHE A 509 19.27 -27.35 -1.19
N GLU A 510 20.40 -26.70 -0.87
CA GLU A 510 21.05 -25.69 -1.72
C GLU A 510 21.37 -26.27 -3.10
N LYS A 511 22.02 -27.44 -3.17
CA LYS A 511 22.38 -28.08 -4.45
C LYS A 511 21.18 -28.54 -5.27
N MET A 512 20.15 -29.11 -4.64
CA MET A 512 18.94 -29.57 -5.35
C MET A 512 18.14 -28.39 -5.92
N ASN A 513 18.03 -27.29 -5.18
CA ASN A 513 17.33 -26.07 -5.63
C ASN A 513 18.16 -25.20 -6.59
N LEU A 514 19.49 -25.30 -6.55
CA LEU A 514 20.34 -24.73 -7.61
C LEU A 514 20.10 -25.42 -8.96
N LEU A 515 19.68 -26.69 -8.95
CA LEU A 515 19.45 -27.52 -10.14
C LEU A 515 17.96 -27.65 -10.55
N SER A 516 17.00 -27.27 -9.71
CA SER A 516 15.56 -27.28 -10.03
C SER A 516 14.80 -26.16 -9.30
N GLN A 517 13.77 -25.59 -9.95
CA GLN A 517 13.04 -24.34 -9.59
C GLN A 517 13.79 -23.34 -8.67
N ARG A 518 14.48 -22.39 -9.32
CA ARG A 518 15.42 -21.44 -8.73
C ARG A 518 14.88 -20.70 -7.49
N LEU A 519 15.60 -20.79 -6.37
CA LEU A 519 15.43 -19.90 -5.22
C LEU A 519 15.90 -18.48 -5.59
N ASN A 520 15.42 -17.46 -4.90
CA ASN A 520 15.94 -16.10 -5.10
C ASN A 520 17.16 -15.85 -4.17
N ASN A 521 17.88 -14.75 -4.37
CA ASN A 521 19.09 -14.44 -3.60
C ASN A 521 18.80 -14.25 -2.11
N ILE A 522 17.65 -13.64 -1.75
CA ILE A 522 17.23 -13.43 -0.36
C ILE A 522 16.90 -14.76 0.35
N ASP A 523 16.27 -15.72 -0.34
CA ASP A 523 15.91 -17.02 0.22
C ASP A 523 17.17 -17.83 0.57
N LEU A 524 18.18 -17.79 -0.30
CA LEU A 524 19.50 -18.37 -0.03
C LEU A 524 20.21 -17.66 1.13
N LEU A 525 20.11 -16.33 1.20
CA LEU A 525 20.69 -15.54 2.30
C LEU A 525 20.04 -15.87 3.65
N ASN A 526 18.71 -15.99 3.68
CA ASN A 526 17.97 -16.41 4.87
C ASN A 526 18.42 -17.81 5.31
N SER A 527 18.62 -18.72 4.35
CA SER A 527 19.10 -20.09 4.61
C SER A 527 20.50 -20.09 5.26
N LEU A 528 21.41 -19.25 4.75
CA LEU A 528 22.75 -19.08 5.33
C LEU A 528 22.70 -18.57 6.78
N ILE A 529 21.84 -17.59 7.05
CA ILE A 529 21.68 -17.02 8.39
C ILE A 529 21.16 -18.07 9.37
N TYR A 530 20.22 -18.93 8.96
CA TYR A 530 19.79 -20.07 9.77
C TYR A 530 20.93 -21.05 10.05
N LYS A 531 21.78 -21.33 9.07
CA LYS A 531 22.92 -22.24 9.25
C LYS A 531 23.91 -21.73 10.31
N LEU A 532 24.17 -20.43 10.32
CA LEU A 532 25.12 -19.82 11.27
C LEU A 532 24.51 -19.59 12.67
N TRP A 533 23.21 -19.84 12.83
CA TRP A 533 22.48 -19.54 14.03
C TRP A 533 22.54 -20.68 15.06
N ASP A 534 22.92 -20.34 16.29
CA ASP A 534 22.79 -21.22 17.46
C ASP A 534 21.55 -20.80 18.28
N PRO A 535 20.43 -21.54 18.22
CA PRO A 535 19.20 -21.18 18.94
C PRO A 535 19.37 -21.19 20.46
N LYS A 536 20.35 -21.93 21.02
CA LYS A 536 20.60 -21.96 22.47
C LYS A 536 21.30 -20.69 22.95
N LYS A 537 22.17 -20.11 22.13
CA LYS A 537 22.90 -18.87 22.47
C LYS A 537 22.13 -17.61 22.05
N HIS A 538 21.33 -17.69 20.98
CA HIS A 538 20.83 -16.50 20.27
C HIS A 538 19.35 -16.59 19.84
N PRO A 539 18.38 -16.85 20.73
CA PRO A 539 17.02 -17.32 20.37
C PRO A 539 16.15 -16.40 19.48
N LYS A 540 16.51 -15.13 19.24
CA LYS A 540 15.72 -14.18 18.41
C LYS A 540 16.41 -13.68 17.15
N HIS A 541 17.63 -14.15 16.85
CA HIS A 541 18.48 -13.44 15.90
C HIS A 541 18.10 -13.67 14.43
N VAL A 542 17.48 -14.81 14.08
CA VAL A 542 17.05 -15.06 12.69
C VAL A 542 15.77 -14.30 12.33
N SER A 543 14.79 -14.22 13.23
CA SER A 543 13.62 -13.36 13.03
C SER A 543 14.04 -11.89 12.92
N THR A 544 14.98 -11.46 13.76
CA THR A 544 15.58 -10.11 13.70
C THR A 544 16.24 -9.84 12.34
N PHE A 545 16.99 -10.79 11.78
CA PHE A 545 17.58 -10.66 10.45
C PHE A 545 16.50 -10.53 9.36
N LYS A 546 15.50 -11.42 9.38
CA LYS A 546 14.41 -11.39 8.40
C LYS A 546 13.67 -10.06 8.43
N GLU A 547 13.25 -9.62 9.61
CA GLU A 547 12.46 -8.39 9.81
C GLU A 547 13.26 -7.13 9.48
N ASN A 548 14.53 -7.03 9.92
CA ASN A 548 15.30 -5.80 9.82
C ASN A 548 16.24 -5.72 8.60
N ILE A 549 16.49 -6.82 7.91
CA ILE A 549 17.42 -6.89 6.78
C ILE A 549 16.70 -7.43 5.53
N SER A 550 16.23 -8.68 5.55
CA SER A 550 15.67 -9.35 4.36
C SER A 550 14.44 -8.62 3.78
N GLN A 551 13.53 -8.15 4.64
CA GLN A 551 12.32 -7.43 4.21
C GLN A 551 12.61 -6.20 3.32
N HIS A 552 13.79 -5.60 3.45
CA HIS A 552 14.14 -4.42 2.65
C HIS A 552 14.52 -4.72 1.20
N PHE A 553 14.72 -5.99 0.85
CA PHE A 553 15.04 -6.42 -0.49
C PHE A 553 13.84 -7.03 -1.22
N TYR A 554 12.65 -7.05 -0.60
CA TYR A 554 11.41 -7.40 -1.29
C TYR A 554 10.67 -6.15 -1.78
N LYS A 555 9.89 -6.31 -2.85
CA LYS A 555 8.97 -5.30 -3.40
C LYS A 555 7.63 -5.95 -3.77
N THR A 556 6.58 -5.14 -3.81
CA THR A 556 5.27 -5.59 -4.30
C THR A 556 5.18 -5.39 -5.82
N LYS A 557 4.96 -6.48 -6.57
CA LYS A 557 4.69 -6.46 -8.02
C LYS A 557 3.44 -7.29 -8.29
N ASN A 558 2.44 -6.72 -8.95
CA ASN A 558 1.15 -7.38 -9.21
C ASN A 558 0.50 -8.00 -7.96
N ASN A 559 0.60 -7.32 -6.81
CA ASN A 559 0.15 -7.80 -5.49
C ASN A 559 0.90 -9.03 -4.94
N GLU A 560 2.02 -9.43 -5.55
CA GLU A 560 2.91 -10.44 -5.00
C GLU A 560 4.16 -9.79 -4.41
N THR A 561 4.64 -10.35 -3.29
CA THR A 561 5.94 -9.96 -2.72
C THR A 561 7.02 -10.72 -3.47
N VAL A 562 7.87 -9.99 -4.19
CA VAL A 562 8.94 -10.54 -5.02
C VAL A 562 10.27 -9.89 -4.66
N GLU A 563 11.37 -10.57 -4.93
CA GLU A 563 12.72 -10.01 -4.77
C GLU A 563 12.89 -8.75 -5.62
N ASP A 564 13.50 -7.73 -5.03
CA ASP A 564 13.99 -6.55 -5.73
C ASP A 564 15.43 -6.79 -6.20
N GLU A 565 15.57 -7.61 -7.25
CA GLU A 565 16.85 -8.07 -7.83
C GLU A 565 17.86 -6.93 -7.99
N LYS A 566 17.44 -5.80 -8.56
CA LYS A 566 18.31 -4.62 -8.74
C LYS A 566 18.82 -4.05 -7.41
N LYS A 567 18.00 -4.05 -6.38
CA LYS A 567 18.36 -3.47 -5.08
C LYS A 567 19.32 -4.37 -4.32
N ILE A 568 19.11 -5.68 -4.35
CA ILE A 568 20.04 -6.65 -3.74
C ILE A 568 21.38 -6.69 -4.50
N GLU A 569 21.36 -6.56 -5.83
CA GLU A 569 22.57 -6.46 -6.66
C GLU A 569 23.41 -5.24 -6.27
N ILE A 570 22.81 -4.04 -6.22
CA ILE A 570 23.55 -2.82 -5.85
C ILE A 570 24.03 -2.89 -4.39
N PHE A 571 23.25 -3.50 -3.49
CA PHE A 571 23.69 -3.68 -2.11
C PHE A 571 24.88 -4.65 -2.00
N ALA A 572 24.84 -5.78 -2.72
CA ALA A 572 25.97 -6.71 -2.78
C ALA A 572 27.21 -6.04 -3.36
N ASP A 573 27.09 -5.27 -4.46
CA ASP A 573 28.18 -4.47 -5.01
C ASP A 573 28.77 -3.50 -3.98
N PHE A 574 27.91 -2.84 -3.21
CA PHE A 574 28.34 -1.97 -2.12
C PHE A 574 29.09 -2.73 -1.03
N ILE A 575 28.60 -3.89 -0.61
CA ILE A 575 29.26 -4.73 0.40
C ILE A 575 30.63 -5.22 -0.10
N ASN A 576 30.69 -5.71 -1.35
CA ASN A 576 31.94 -6.11 -2.00
C ASN A 576 32.95 -4.96 -2.01
N TYR A 577 32.49 -3.75 -2.36
CA TYR A 577 33.30 -2.53 -2.38
C TYR A 577 33.75 -2.11 -0.98
N LYS A 578 32.83 -2.04 -0.02
CA LYS A 578 33.10 -1.51 1.32
C LYS A 578 34.11 -2.37 2.08
N HIS A 579 33.91 -3.69 2.04
CA HIS A 579 34.68 -4.66 2.82
C HIS A 579 35.85 -5.28 2.04
N ASP A 580 36.12 -4.80 0.83
CA ASP A 580 37.24 -5.24 -0.01
C ASP A 580 37.32 -6.76 -0.18
N LEU A 581 36.16 -7.39 -0.45
CA LEU A 581 36.06 -8.84 -0.53
C LEU A 581 36.71 -9.41 -1.80
N ASN A 582 37.07 -8.54 -2.75
CA ASN A 582 37.69 -8.88 -4.04
C ASN A 582 36.98 -10.04 -4.76
N TYR A 583 35.66 -10.14 -4.59
CA TYR A 583 34.87 -11.16 -5.24
C TYR A 583 34.74 -10.82 -6.74
N ASP A 584 35.49 -11.55 -7.56
CA ASP A 584 35.49 -11.47 -9.03
C ASP A 584 34.88 -12.71 -9.70
N GLY A 585 34.22 -13.58 -8.93
CA GLY A 585 33.53 -14.77 -9.42
C GLY A 585 32.55 -14.46 -10.56
N GLU A 586 32.34 -15.44 -11.45
CA GLU A 586 31.62 -15.32 -12.73
C GLU A 586 30.44 -14.33 -12.67
N LYS A 587 30.67 -13.09 -13.15
CA LYS A 587 29.69 -11.98 -13.19
C LYS A 587 28.45 -12.24 -14.06
N ASN A 588 28.27 -13.48 -14.50
CA ASN A 588 27.19 -13.96 -15.35
C ASN A 588 26.29 -15.00 -14.65
N ASN A 589 26.36 -15.15 -13.33
CA ASN A 589 25.44 -16.00 -12.57
C ASN A 589 24.37 -15.16 -11.86
N ASP A 590 23.11 -15.59 -11.97
CA ASP A 590 21.93 -14.99 -11.31
C ASP A 590 22.09 -14.89 -9.76
N TYR A 591 23.03 -15.65 -9.19
CA TYR A 591 23.33 -15.70 -7.75
C TYR A 591 24.59 -14.93 -7.31
N THR A 592 25.17 -14.12 -8.18
CA THR A 592 26.33 -13.27 -7.82
C THR A 592 26.08 -12.46 -6.54
N PRO A 593 24.90 -11.81 -6.35
CA PRO A 593 24.62 -11.07 -5.11
C PRO A 593 24.67 -11.95 -3.86
N TYR A 594 24.09 -13.15 -3.90
CA TYR A 594 24.15 -14.11 -2.80
C TYR A 594 25.58 -14.49 -2.44
N PHE A 595 26.42 -14.87 -3.40
CA PHE A 595 27.79 -15.31 -3.10
C PHE A 595 28.65 -14.21 -2.47
N ILE A 596 28.49 -12.97 -2.93
CA ILE A 596 29.15 -11.81 -2.33
C ILE A 596 28.72 -11.64 -0.87
N LEU A 597 27.40 -11.62 -0.62
CA LEU A 597 26.85 -11.44 0.72
C LEU A 597 27.17 -12.63 1.64
N LYS A 598 27.22 -13.84 1.10
CA LYS A 598 27.65 -15.05 1.82
C LYS A 598 29.09 -14.91 2.28
N THR A 599 30.00 -14.61 1.36
CA THR A 599 31.43 -14.41 1.66
C THR A 599 31.61 -13.35 2.74
N PHE A 600 30.88 -12.24 2.62
CA PHE A 600 30.87 -11.19 3.63
C PHE A 600 30.43 -11.69 5.02
N ILE A 601 29.27 -12.35 5.09
CA ILE A 601 28.68 -12.83 6.35
C ILE A 601 29.59 -13.87 7.00
N GLU A 602 30.10 -14.84 6.25
CA GLU A 602 31.01 -15.88 6.76
C GLU A 602 32.31 -15.24 7.29
N THR A 603 32.88 -14.27 6.56
CA THR A 603 34.08 -13.52 7.02
C THR A 603 33.82 -12.74 8.31
N GLN A 604 32.66 -12.06 8.44
CA GLN A 604 32.31 -11.37 9.69
C GLN A 604 32.03 -12.35 10.83
N TYR A 605 31.43 -13.50 10.53
CA TYR A 605 31.15 -14.54 11.51
C TYR A 605 32.42 -15.09 12.13
N GLU A 606 33.42 -15.40 11.31
CA GLU A 606 34.74 -15.81 11.76
C GLU A 606 35.43 -14.70 12.57
N LYS A 607 35.44 -13.46 12.04
CA LYS A 607 36.07 -12.31 12.71
C LYS A 607 35.52 -12.05 14.12
N TYR A 608 34.23 -12.28 14.35
CA TYR A 608 33.59 -12.08 15.65
C TYR A 608 33.43 -13.35 16.46
N ASN A 609 34.15 -14.44 16.13
CA ASN A 609 34.09 -15.73 16.85
C ASN A 609 32.65 -16.27 17.00
N GLY A 610 31.81 -16.09 15.98
CA GLY A 610 30.42 -16.53 15.98
C GLY A 610 29.43 -15.65 16.77
N ASP A 611 29.83 -14.45 17.20
CA ASP A 611 28.94 -13.48 17.84
C ASP A 611 27.94 -12.88 16.83
N PHE A 612 26.76 -13.48 16.80
CA PHE A 612 25.72 -13.16 15.83
C PHE A 612 25.18 -11.74 15.96
N GLU A 613 25.16 -11.16 17.16
CA GLU A 613 24.67 -9.81 17.39
C GLU A 613 25.59 -8.77 16.74
N LYS A 614 26.91 -8.96 16.85
CA LYS A 614 27.89 -8.08 16.19
C LYS A 614 27.76 -8.13 14.67
N ILE A 615 27.53 -9.30 14.10
CA ILE A 615 27.32 -9.47 12.66
C ILE A 615 26.07 -8.71 12.22
N LEU A 616 24.94 -8.92 12.90
CA LEU A 616 23.69 -8.20 12.61
C LEU A 616 23.85 -6.68 12.69
N ASN A 617 24.61 -6.19 13.66
CA ASN A 617 24.89 -4.77 13.82
C ASN A 617 25.69 -4.19 12.65
N VAL A 618 26.69 -4.94 12.16
CA VAL A 618 27.49 -4.52 10.98
C VAL A 618 26.63 -4.48 9.73
N ILE A 619 25.87 -5.55 9.45
CA ILE A 619 24.98 -5.61 8.28
C ILE A 619 23.91 -4.51 8.35
N SER A 620 23.35 -4.27 9.53
CA SER A 620 22.33 -3.23 9.72
C SER A 620 22.89 -1.82 9.54
N LYS A 621 24.13 -1.55 10.00
CA LYS A 621 24.84 -0.28 9.73
C LYS A 621 25.04 -0.09 8.22
N ASP A 622 25.48 -1.13 7.53
CA ASP A 622 25.72 -1.09 6.08
C ASP A 622 24.42 -0.87 5.31
N LEU A 623 23.35 -1.57 5.68
CA LEU A 623 22.03 -1.38 5.09
C LEU A 623 21.49 0.03 5.33
N TRP A 624 21.72 0.60 6.52
CA TRP A 624 21.32 1.96 6.83
C TRP A 624 22.06 2.98 5.96
N ILE A 625 23.39 2.87 5.85
CA ILE A 625 24.22 3.74 4.99
C ILE A 625 23.78 3.63 3.52
N PHE A 626 23.57 2.41 3.04
CA PHE A 626 23.10 2.14 1.68
C PHE A 626 21.78 2.86 1.40
N LYS A 627 20.81 2.75 2.31
CA LYS A 627 19.52 3.43 2.17
C LYS A 627 19.65 4.95 2.26
N PHE A 628 20.46 5.47 3.17
CA PHE A 628 20.68 6.92 3.31
C PHE A 628 21.17 7.54 2.00
N ILE A 629 22.21 6.95 1.39
CA ILE A 629 22.76 7.44 0.12
C ILE A 629 21.72 7.39 -1.01
N LEU A 630 20.85 6.38 -1.04
CA LEU A 630 19.80 6.22 -2.05
C LEU A 630 18.48 6.93 -1.70
N THR A 631 18.44 7.69 -0.60
CA THR A 631 17.23 8.40 -0.18
C THR A 631 16.96 9.58 -1.13
N GLN A 632 15.68 9.81 -1.45
CA GLN A 632 15.26 10.78 -2.48
C GLN A 632 14.42 11.94 -1.95
N ASN A 633 13.88 11.81 -0.74
CA ASN A 633 13.04 12.82 -0.11
C ASN A 633 13.14 12.74 1.44
N THR A 634 12.75 13.81 2.12
CA THR A 634 12.82 13.94 3.58
C THR A 634 11.87 12.97 4.29
N GLU A 635 10.72 12.65 3.68
CA GLU A 635 9.81 11.63 4.22
C GLU A 635 10.51 10.28 4.40
N LYS A 636 11.18 9.77 3.36
CA LYS A 636 11.98 8.54 3.40
C LYS A 636 13.17 8.66 4.34
N LEU A 637 13.81 9.84 4.43
CA LEU A 637 14.89 10.07 5.39
C LEU A 637 14.38 9.90 6.83
N ASN A 638 13.23 10.48 7.14
CA ASN A 638 12.60 10.36 8.46
C ASN A 638 12.25 8.90 8.77
N GLU A 639 11.84 8.10 7.78
CA GLU A 639 11.66 6.65 7.95
C GLU A 639 12.96 5.92 8.31
N LEU A 640 14.12 6.42 7.88
CA LEU A 640 15.42 5.85 8.26
C LEU A 640 15.79 6.11 9.72
N PHE A 641 15.21 7.13 10.34
CA PHE A 641 15.39 7.44 11.75
C PHE A 641 14.26 6.84 12.64
N ASP A 642 13.21 6.28 12.02
CA ASP A 642 12.16 5.57 12.75
C ASP A 642 12.65 4.20 13.21
N SER A 643 12.94 4.10 14.51
CA SER A 643 13.40 2.87 15.15
C SER A 643 12.44 1.69 15.03
N LYS A 644 11.15 1.91 14.78
CA LYS A 644 10.18 0.82 14.53
C LYS A 644 10.33 0.21 13.14
N LYS A 645 10.90 0.97 12.19
CA LYS A 645 11.12 0.53 10.81
C LYS A 645 12.53 0.00 10.59
N ILE A 646 13.53 0.62 11.22
CA ILE A 646 14.94 0.22 11.11
C ILE A 646 15.58 0.25 12.50
N ALA A 647 15.80 -0.92 13.09
CA ALA A 647 16.33 -1.05 14.45
C ALA A 647 17.66 -0.30 14.67
N PHE A 648 18.53 -0.25 13.66
CA PHE A 648 19.82 0.45 13.74
C PHE A 648 19.69 1.95 14.01
N ALA A 649 18.55 2.58 13.69
CA ALA A 649 18.32 4.00 13.91
C ALA A 649 18.49 4.44 15.38
N GLN A 650 18.23 3.53 16.33
CA GLN A 650 18.41 3.80 17.77
C GLN A 650 19.87 4.01 18.17
N LYS A 651 20.82 3.49 17.37
CA LYS A 651 22.26 3.58 17.65
C LYS A 651 22.90 4.85 17.11
N ILE A 652 22.13 5.68 16.38
CA ILE A 652 22.64 6.92 15.80
C ILE A 652 22.49 8.05 16.81
N HIS A 653 23.61 8.64 17.21
CA HIS A 653 23.66 9.78 18.11
C HIS A 653 22.91 11.00 17.53
N GLU A 654 22.27 11.82 18.37
CA GLU A 654 21.38 12.90 17.92
C GLU A 654 22.09 13.93 17.02
N LYS A 655 23.29 14.37 17.43
CA LYS A 655 24.09 15.28 16.61
C LYS A 655 24.47 14.68 15.23
N ASN A 656 24.65 13.35 15.14
CA ASN A 656 24.86 12.70 13.84
C ASN A 656 23.60 12.80 12.97
N LYS A 657 22.41 12.68 13.56
CA LYS A 657 21.14 12.86 12.83
C LYS A 657 21.04 14.27 12.25
N GLU A 658 21.38 15.30 13.03
CA GLU A 658 21.40 16.70 12.57
C GLU A 658 22.34 16.89 11.38
N MET A 659 23.56 16.33 11.46
CA MET A 659 24.54 16.33 10.36
C MET A 659 24.00 15.63 9.11
N LEU A 660 23.38 14.46 9.28
CA LEU A 660 22.83 13.66 8.18
C LEU A 660 21.64 14.36 7.51
N CYS A 661 20.74 14.99 8.29
CA CYS A 661 19.66 15.82 7.77
C CYS A 661 20.19 17.04 7.01
N SER A 662 21.24 17.67 7.54
CA SER A 662 21.88 18.85 6.94
C SER A 662 22.55 18.55 5.61
N ILE A 663 23.20 17.39 5.47
CA ILE A 663 23.92 17.01 4.25
C ILE A 663 23.03 16.36 3.20
N PHE A 664 21.88 15.80 3.62
CA PHE A 664 20.96 15.07 2.78
C PHE A 664 20.54 15.80 1.48
N PRO A 665 20.21 17.11 1.47
CA PRO A 665 19.92 17.85 0.24
C PRO A 665 21.04 17.77 -0.78
N PHE A 666 22.30 17.86 -0.33
CA PHE A 666 23.48 17.83 -1.21
C PHE A 666 23.75 16.42 -1.74
N VAL A 667 23.51 15.38 -0.94
CA VAL A 667 23.53 13.99 -1.41
C VAL A 667 22.47 13.78 -2.50
N CYS A 668 21.24 14.27 -2.30
CA CYS A 668 20.17 14.18 -3.28
C CYS A 668 20.50 14.87 -4.61
N LEU A 669 21.12 16.05 -4.56
CA LEU A 669 21.46 16.83 -5.74
C LEU A 669 22.52 16.15 -6.63
N THR A 670 23.34 15.22 -6.10
CA THR A 670 24.22 14.35 -6.92
C THR A 670 23.47 13.36 -7.81
N LYS A 671 22.15 13.18 -7.60
CA LYS A 671 21.29 12.20 -8.29
C LYS A 671 21.82 10.77 -8.25
N VAL A 672 22.51 10.41 -7.19
CA VAL A 672 23.03 9.05 -6.97
C VAL A 672 21.92 8.01 -6.94
N ALA A 673 20.73 8.36 -6.43
CA ALA A 673 19.58 7.45 -6.38
C ALA A 673 18.99 7.11 -7.77
N ASP A 674 19.11 8.01 -8.76
CA ASP A 674 18.63 7.75 -10.14
C ASP A 674 19.67 6.99 -10.97
N THR A 675 20.97 7.28 -10.77
CA THR A 675 22.03 6.73 -11.63
C THR A 675 22.70 5.51 -11.04
N THR A 676 22.78 5.40 -9.72
CA THR A 676 23.43 4.37 -8.88
C THR A 676 24.91 4.10 -9.16
N VAL A 677 25.41 4.40 -10.36
CA VAL A 677 26.82 4.33 -10.76
C VAL A 677 27.71 5.27 -9.92
N LEU A 678 27.16 6.39 -9.45
CA LEU A 678 27.87 7.33 -8.57
C LEU A 678 27.87 6.91 -7.08
N PHE A 679 27.30 5.75 -6.74
CA PHE A 679 27.17 5.33 -5.35
C PHE A 679 28.52 5.21 -4.65
N SER A 680 29.49 4.53 -5.25
CA SER A 680 30.80 4.29 -4.64
C SER A 680 31.58 5.57 -4.34
N ILE A 681 31.51 6.57 -5.23
CA ILE A 681 32.20 7.85 -5.01
C ILE A 681 31.50 8.71 -3.96
N VAL A 682 30.16 8.75 -3.95
CA VAL A 682 29.39 9.45 -2.91
C VAL A 682 29.63 8.81 -1.54
N TYR A 683 29.59 7.49 -1.44
CA TYR A 683 29.95 6.75 -0.22
C TYR A 683 31.36 7.11 0.25
N SER A 684 32.34 7.11 -0.66
CA SER A 684 33.74 7.40 -0.34
C SER A 684 33.96 8.82 0.14
N ILE A 685 33.26 9.80 -0.43
CA ILE A 685 33.27 11.20 0.04
C ILE A 685 32.73 11.29 1.47
N LEU A 686 31.55 10.71 1.71
CA LEU A 686 30.93 10.73 3.03
C LEU A 686 31.79 10.01 4.07
N LYS A 687 32.46 8.92 3.68
CA LYS A 687 33.38 8.19 4.55
C LYS A 687 34.66 8.97 4.81
N LYS A 688 35.29 9.58 3.79
CA LYS A 688 36.53 10.37 3.94
C LYS A 688 36.38 11.52 4.93
N PHE A 689 35.20 12.14 4.97
CA PHE A 689 34.89 13.25 5.88
C PHE A 689 34.09 12.81 7.12
N ASN A 690 34.11 11.53 7.48
CA ASN A 690 33.49 10.98 8.71
C ASN A 690 31.99 11.31 8.87
N ILE A 691 31.24 11.52 7.79
CA ILE A 691 29.80 11.85 7.84
C ILE A 691 28.97 10.62 8.20
N ILE A 692 29.39 9.44 7.75
CA ILE A 692 28.67 8.15 7.89
C ILE A 692 29.37 7.18 8.84
N ASP A 693 30.24 7.69 9.72
CA ASP A 693 30.89 6.88 10.74
C ASP A 693 29.97 6.61 11.92
N LEU A 694 29.01 7.51 12.18
CA LEU A 694 27.87 7.37 13.10
C LEU A 694 28.26 7.17 14.58
N ASP A 695 29.55 7.19 14.90
CA ASP A 695 30.09 7.17 16.26
C ASP A 695 29.99 8.57 16.91
N GLU A 696 30.25 8.67 18.21
CA GLU A 696 30.15 9.95 18.93
C GLU A 696 31.16 10.98 18.37
N PHE A 697 30.70 12.23 18.26
CA PHE A 697 31.50 13.31 17.69
C PHE A 697 32.67 13.71 18.59
N LYS A 698 33.86 13.90 17.97
CA LYS A 698 35.06 14.40 18.67
C LYS A 698 34.94 15.86 19.08
N THR A 699 34.68 16.77 18.13
CA THR A 699 34.47 18.22 18.38
C THR A 699 33.52 18.85 17.36
N ASN A 700 32.79 19.91 17.73
CA ASN A 700 31.89 20.63 16.80
C ASN A 700 32.65 21.35 15.66
N GLU A 701 33.88 21.82 15.90
CA GLU A 701 34.68 22.51 14.89
C GLU A 701 35.15 21.58 13.77
N GLU A 702 35.65 20.40 14.12
CA GLU A 702 36.06 19.36 13.17
C GLU A 702 34.89 18.92 12.29
N ASN A 703 33.70 18.77 12.88
CA ASN A 703 32.48 18.40 12.16
C ASN A 703 32.04 19.49 11.17
N SER A 704 32.10 20.77 11.58
CA SER A 704 31.80 21.88 10.68
C SER A 704 32.74 21.91 9.48
N ALA A 705 34.04 21.66 9.73
CA ALA A 705 35.04 21.56 8.66
C ALA A 705 34.77 20.36 7.74
N ASN A 706 34.45 19.19 8.31
CA ASN A 706 34.12 17.98 7.57
C ASN A 706 32.86 18.15 6.71
N PHE A 707 31.81 18.75 7.27
CA PHE A 707 30.60 19.10 6.52
C PHE A 707 30.91 19.99 5.32
N LYS A 708 31.65 21.09 5.54
CA LYS A 708 32.04 22.03 4.47
C LYS A 708 32.84 21.35 3.36
N LYS A 709 33.78 20.48 3.73
CA LYS A 709 34.57 19.71 2.75
C LYS A 709 33.68 18.73 1.98
N ALA A 710 32.80 18.01 2.68
CA ALA A 710 31.90 17.03 2.07
C ALA A 710 30.94 17.67 1.06
N ILE A 711 30.26 18.77 1.40
CA ILE A 711 29.33 19.44 0.47
C ILE A 711 30.04 19.98 -0.77
N ARG A 712 31.29 20.44 -0.63
CA ARG A 712 32.10 20.92 -1.76
C ARG A 712 32.42 19.76 -2.70
N TRP A 713 32.83 18.62 -2.17
CA TRP A 713 33.11 17.44 -2.99
C TRP A 713 31.84 16.85 -3.62
N LEU A 714 30.73 16.79 -2.89
CA LEU A 714 29.44 16.37 -3.44
C LEU A 714 28.97 17.29 -4.58
N PHE A 715 29.18 18.60 -4.44
CA PHE A 715 28.89 19.57 -5.51
C PHE A 715 29.75 19.33 -6.75
N GLU A 716 31.03 18.98 -6.61
CA GLU A 716 31.87 18.60 -7.76
C GLU A 716 31.35 17.35 -8.47
N ILE A 717 30.84 16.36 -7.73
CA ILE A 717 30.23 15.17 -8.33
C ILE A 717 28.95 15.51 -9.09
N GLU A 718 28.10 16.36 -8.52
CA GLU A 718 26.91 16.88 -9.21
C GLU A 718 27.28 17.66 -10.47
N ARG A 719 28.24 18.58 -10.38
CA ARG A 719 28.72 19.38 -11.49
C ARG A 719 29.30 18.51 -12.61
N PHE A 720 30.16 17.55 -12.25
CA PHE A 720 30.67 16.54 -13.16
C PHE A 720 29.53 15.79 -13.87
N GLN A 721 28.51 15.36 -13.13
CA GLN A 721 27.39 14.63 -13.69
C GLN A 721 26.62 15.47 -14.72
N TRP A 722 26.42 16.77 -14.45
CA TRP A 722 25.76 17.68 -15.40
C TRP A 722 26.59 17.94 -16.64
N ILE A 723 27.90 18.17 -16.48
CA ILE A 723 28.84 18.36 -17.60
C ILE A 723 28.84 17.11 -18.49
N TRP A 724 29.06 15.94 -17.87
CA TRP A 724 29.12 14.67 -18.59
C TRP A 724 27.83 14.38 -19.34
N LYS A 725 26.66 14.48 -18.67
CA LYS A 725 25.36 14.19 -19.29
C LYS A 725 24.95 15.18 -20.38
N THR A 726 25.43 16.43 -20.32
CA THR A 726 24.99 17.49 -21.24
C THR A 726 25.88 17.58 -22.47
N SER A 727 27.19 17.43 -22.30
CA SER A 727 28.17 17.74 -23.36
C SER A 727 28.97 16.53 -23.87
N TYR A 728 29.07 15.44 -23.10
CA TYR A 728 30.05 14.37 -23.38
C TYR A 728 29.51 12.93 -23.21
N PHE A 729 28.20 12.75 -23.07
CA PHE A 729 27.59 11.44 -22.87
C PHE A 729 27.28 10.77 -24.21
N GLU A 730 27.93 9.65 -24.49
CA GLU A 730 27.80 8.86 -25.72
C GLU A 730 27.27 7.44 -25.44
N GLY A 731 26.70 7.20 -24.24
CA GLY A 731 26.19 5.88 -23.84
C GLY A 731 27.19 5.00 -23.08
N GLN A 732 28.39 5.50 -22.78
CA GLN A 732 29.44 4.74 -22.10
C GLN A 732 29.14 4.47 -20.60
N SER A 733 29.50 3.27 -20.12
CA SER A 733 29.44 2.93 -18.69
C SER A 733 30.67 3.47 -17.94
N ILE A 734 30.44 4.27 -16.90
CA ILE A 734 31.51 4.86 -16.08
C ILE A 734 31.79 4.08 -14.78
N ARG A 735 31.11 2.95 -14.55
CA ARG A 735 31.14 2.22 -13.26
C ARG A 735 32.55 1.86 -12.78
N LYS A 736 33.40 1.33 -13.67
CA LYS A 736 34.79 0.97 -13.34
C LYS A 736 35.64 2.20 -13.00
N VAL A 737 35.42 3.30 -13.71
CA VAL A 737 36.15 4.56 -13.51
C VAL A 737 35.73 5.21 -12.20
N VAL A 738 34.44 5.24 -11.89
CA VAL A 738 33.93 5.74 -10.61
C VAL A 738 34.47 4.93 -9.44
N LYS A 739 34.58 3.59 -9.57
CA LYS A 739 35.22 2.74 -8.56
C LYS A 739 36.68 3.16 -8.32
N ARG A 740 37.46 3.39 -9.38
CA ARG A 740 38.86 3.85 -9.26
C ARG A 740 38.96 5.19 -8.53
N TRP A 741 38.12 6.16 -8.87
CA TRP A 741 38.07 7.43 -8.14
C TRP A 741 37.74 7.23 -6.67
N ALA A 742 36.73 6.40 -6.38
CA ALA A 742 36.36 6.06 -5.00
C ALA A 742 37.53 5.45 -4.22
N ASP A 743 38.31 4.56 -4.85
CA ASP A 743 39.51 3.96 -4.25
C ASP A 743 40.64 4.99 -4.00
N LYS A 744 40.88 5.92 -4.94
CA LYS A 744 41.82 7.04 -4.76
C LYS A 744 41.40 8.03 -3.67
N ILE A 745 40.10 8.20 -3.45
CA ILE A 745 39.55 9.07 -2.38
C ILE A 745 39.80 8.46 -1.00
N LEU A 746 39.68 7.14 -0.88
CA LEU A 746 39.87 6.39 0.36
C LEU A 746 41.31 5.90 0.58
N ASN A 747 42.25 6.27 -0.30
CA ASN A 747 43.65 5.88 -0.25
C ASN A 747 43.87 4.35 -0.21
N ARG A 748 43.09 3.60 -1.01
CA ARG A 748 43.11 2.12 -1.01
C ARG A 748 44.14 1.49 -1.95
N GLN A 749 44.80 2.29 -2.81
CA GLN A 749 45.78 1.81 -3.79
C GLN A 749 47.09 2.58 -3.66
N ASN A 750 48.20 1.99 -4.15
CA ASN A 750 49.51 2.64 -4.27
C ASN A 750 49.59 3.64 -5.47
N GLU A 751 48.46 4.18 -5.91
CA GLU A 751 48.38 5.20 -6.96
C GLU A 751 48.42 6.62 -6.35
N GLU A 752 48.52 7.66 -7.18
CA GLU A 752 48.33 9.05 -6.73
C GLU A 752 46.92 9.21 -6.12
N ASN A 753 46.89 9.53 -4.82
CA ASN A 753 45.67 9.72 -4.04
C ASN A 753 44.99 11.06 -4.38
N ILE A 754 43.67 11.12 -4.18
CA ILE A 754 42.92 12.37 -4.27
C ILE A 754 42.87 12.97 -2.86
N GLU A 755 43.76 13.92 -2.57
CA GLU A 755 43.88 14.54 -1.25
C GLU A 755 42.97 15.76 -1.11
N ASP A 756 42.90 16.59 -2.16
CA ASP A 756 42.10 17.80 -2.18
C ASP A 756 41.09 17.88 -3.35
N ILE A 757 40.35 18.98 -3.40
CA ILE A 757 39.33 19.21 -4.43
C ILE A 757 39.91 19.48 -5.82
N LYS A 758 41.14 20.00 -5.90
CA LYS A 758 41.83 20.26 -7.17
C LYS A 758 42.27 18.94 -7.79
N ASP A 759 42.76 18.00 -6.99
CA ASP A 759 43.08 16.64 -7.41
C ASP A 759 41.82 15.94 -7.96
N LEU A 760 40.70 16.07 -7.24
CA LEU A 760 39.42 15.50 -7.67
C LEU A 760 39.00 16.07 -9.04
N ARG A 761 39.03 17.40 -9.19
CA ARG A 761 38.70 18.05 -10.47
C ARG A 761 39.62 17.61 -11.60
N LYS A 762 40.93 17.51 -11.34
CA LYS A 762 41.91 17.05 -12.31
C LYS A 762 41.56 15.64 -12.80
N GLU A 763 41.28 14.70 -11.89
CA GLU A 763 40.91 13.33 -12.24
C GLU A 763 39.58 13.24 -13.01
N LEU A 764 38.54 13.95 -12.52
CA LEU A 764 37.21 13.95 -13.14
C LEU A 764 37.26 14.50 -14.56
N TYR A 765 37.87 15.67 -14.77
CA TYR A 765 37.81 16.38 -16.05
C TYR A 765 38.86 15.90 -17.04
N LYS A 766 40.02 15.40 -16.58
CA LYS A 766 40.96 14.67 -17.44
C LYS A 766 40.31 13.43 -18.05
N TRP A 767 39.42 12.77 -17.31
CA TRP A 767 38.66 11.64 -17.85
C TRP A 767 37.59 12.06 -18.85
N ILE A 768 36.88 13.17 -18.62
CA ILE A 768 35.87 13.68 -19.56
C ILE A 768 36.48 13.95 -20.93
N ASN A 769 37.54 14.76 -20.97
CA ASN A 769 38.24 15.06 -22.21
C ASN A 769 39.72 15.36 -21.92
N PRO A 770 40.62 14.38 -22.15
CA PRO A 770 42.05 14.55 -21.90
C PRO A 770 42.71 15.65 -22.74
N GLN A 771 42.11 16.04 -23.87
CA GLN A 771 42.68 16.99 -24.82
C GLN A 771 42.23 18.43 -24.57
N SER A 772 41.21 18.64 -23.74
CA SER A 772 40.69 19.98 -23.43
C SER A 772 41.22 20.48 -22.09
N SER A 773 41.46 21.80 -22.01
CA SER A 773 41.66 22.44 -20.71
C SER A 773 40.38 22.39 -19.89
N ILE A 774 40.50 22.44 -18.56
CA ILE A 774 39.33 22.49 -17.66
C ILE A 774 38.45 23.71 -18.03
N GLU A 775 39.03 24.87 -18.28
CA GLU A 775 38.29 26.06 -18.72
C GLU A 775 37.54 25.83 -20.04
N GLY A 776 38.14 25.11 -21.00
CA GLY A 776 37.50 24.73 -22.25
C GLY A 776 36.27 23.84 -22.03
N ILE A 777 36.38 22.82 -21.17
CA ILE A 777 35.27 21.93 -20.81
C ILE A 777 34.10 22.72 -20.22
N PHE A 778 34.38 23.68 -19.33
CA PHE A 778 33.35 24.50 -18.69
C PHE A 778 32.70 25.49 -19.67
N SER A 779 33.48 26.05 -20.59
CA SER A 779 32.95 26.91 -21.66
C SER A 779 32.01 26.13 -22.59
N THR A 780 32.42 24.93 -23.01
CA THR A 780 31.57 24.03 -23.81
C THR A 780 30.29 23.68 -23.06
N PHE A 781 30.40 23.30 -21.78
CA PHE A 781 29.23 22.99 -20.95
C PHE A 781 28.27 24.16 -20.81
N ALA A 782 28.77 25.38 -20.56
CA ALA A 782 27.92 26.56 -20.42
C ALA A 782 27.10 26.81 -21.70
N LYS A 783 27.73 26.67 -22.87
CA LYS A 783 27.10 26.81 -24.19
C LYS A 783 26.09 25.69 -24.46
N ASP A 784 26.46 24.44 -24.23
CA ASP A 784 25.59 23.29 -24.48
C ASP A 784 24.39 23.26 -23.53
N MET A 785 24.59 23.65 -22.26
CA MET A 785 23.51 23.76 -21.30
C MET A 785 22.53 24.86 -21.70
N GLU A 786 23.03 26.02 -22.13
CA GLU A 786 22.20 27.10 -22.65
C GLU A 786 21.38 26.63 -23.85
N ASN A 787 22.02 26.01 -24.85
CA ASN A 787 21.34 25.43 -26.02
C ASN A 787 20.26 24.40 -25.60
N ARG A 788 20.59 23.51 -24.66
CA ARG A 788 19.68 22.47 -24.15
C ARG A 788 18.45 23.06 -23.46
N LEU A 789 18.62 24.19 -22.76
CA LEU A 789 17.53 24.86 -22.05
C LEU A 789 16.72 25.81 -22.95
N LEU A 790 17.32 26.34 -24.03
CA LEU A 790 16.68 27.22 -25.02
C LEU A 790 15.90 26.48 -26.12
N GLU A 791 16.28 25.26 -26.52
CA GLU A 791 15.58 24.49 -27.58
C GLU A 791 14.91 23.20 -27.05
N PRO A 792 13.65 23.25 -26.58
CA PRO A 792 12.99 22.08 -26.01
C PRO A 792 12.54 20.99 -26.99
N SER A 793 12.52 21.27 -28.29
CA SER A 793 11.96 20.39 -29.34
C SER A 793 12.78 19.11 -29.60
N LYS A 794 14.05 19.05 -29.17
CA LYS A 794 14.92 17.86 -29.31
C LYS A 794 14.86 16.88 -28.12
N ARG A 795 13.84 16.97 -27.25
CA ARG A 795 13.83 16.29 -25.93
C ARG A 795 13.11 14.94 -25.90
N ASN A 796 13.74 13.97 -25.23
CA ASN A 796 13.10 12.73 -24.75
C ASN A 796 12.25 12.98 -23.49
N LYS A 797 11.27 12.10 -23.22
CA LYS A 797 10.34 12.12 -22.06
C LYS A 797 10.98 12.26 -20.65
N SER A 798 12.31 12.22 -20.50
CA SER A 798 13.03 12.25 -19.21
C SER A 798 13.35 13.66 -18.66
N SER A 799 13.01 14.76 -19.35
CA SER A 799 13.44 16.14 -19.01
C SER A 799 12.91 16.69 -17.67
N ASN A 800 11.75 16.22 -17.19
CA ASN A 800 11.11 16.81 -16.01
C ASN A 800 11.86 16.53 -14.70
N LYS A 801 12.50 15.37 -14.55
CA LYS A 801 13.33 15.08 -13.36
C LYS A 801 14.58 15.96 -13.31
N ASP A 802 15.18 16.21 -14.46
CA ASP A 802 16.34 17.09 -14.61
C ASP A 802 15.97 18.53 -14.21
N TYR A 803 14.83 19.03 -14.68
CA TYR A 803 14.31 20.35 -14.31
C TYR A 803 14.02 20.50 -12.83
N VAL A 804 13.42 19.48 -12.20
CA VAL A 804 13.21 19.51 -10.74
C VAL A 804 14.54 19.61 -10.00
N MET A 805 15.58 18.87 -10.42
CA MET A 805 16.88 18.93 -9.75
C MET A 805 17.62 20.26 -9.96
N LEU A 806 17.61 20.80 -11.19
CA LEU A 806 18.18 22.13 -11.47
C LEU A 806 17.47 23.22 -10.66
N MET A 807 16.14 23.21 -10.64
CA MET A 807 15.39 24.19 -9.87
C MET A 807 15.57 24.02 -8.37
N ARG A 808 15.70 22.80 -7.85
CA ARG A 808 16.07 22.58 -6.43
C ARG A 808 17.46 23.15 -6.12
N ARG A 809 18.44 22.98 -7.01
CA ARG A 809 19.77 23.60 -6.85
C ARG A 809 19.69 25.13 -6.86
N VAL A 810 18.90 25.72 -7.77
CA VAL A 810 18.63 27.17 -7.79
C VAL A 810 17.96 27.63 -6.49
N GLU A 811 16.94 26.91 -6.01
CA GLU A 811 16.27 27.23 -4.73
C GLU A 811 17.24 27.14 -3.54
N CYS A 812 18.06 26.10 -3.46
CA CYS A 812 19.09 25.98 -2.42
C CYS A 812 20.05 27.18 -2.44
N PHE A 813 20.48 27.61 -3.64
CA PHE A 813 21.36 28.75 -3.84
C PHE A 813 20.70 30.07 -3.38
N LEU A 814 19.43 30.28 -3.71
CA LEU A 814 18.66 31.46 -3.30
C LEU A 814 18.38 31.49 -1.79
N LEU A 815 18.07 30.33 -1.19
CA LEU A 815 17.87 30.21 0.26
C LEU A 815 19.16 30.47 1.05
N ASN A 816 20.32 30.21 0.44
CA ASN A 816 21.63 30.44 1.03
C ASN A 816 22.27 31.76 0.55
N ASP A 817 21.44 32.77 0.29
CA ASP A 817 21.87 34.12 -0.08
C ASP A 817 22.86 34.18 -1.27
N PHE A 818 22.60 33.37 -2.30
CA PHE A 818 23.42 33.22 -3.51
C PHE A 818 24.80 32.62 -3.24
N ASN A 819 24.90 31.70 -2.27
CA ASN A 819 26.10 30.91 -2.00
C ASN A 819 25.85 29.41 -2.26
N ASN A 820 26.82 28.73 -2.88
CA ASN A 820 26.74 27.30 -3.16
C ASN A 820 26.84 26.43 -1.90
N PHE A 821 27.52 26.93 -0.86
CA PHE A 821 27.90 26.16 0.31
C PHE A 821 27.43 26.85 1.60
N PRO A 822 26.39 26.35 2.28
CA PRO A 822 25.99 26.87 3.58
C PRO A 822 27.00 26.49 4.68
N ASN A 823 27.04 27.28 5.74
CA ASN A 823 27.75 26.92 6.97
C ASN A 823 26.90 25.94 7.80
N TRP A 824 27.53 24.94 8.41
CA TRP A 824 26.80 23.96 9.24
C TRP A 824 26.06 24.61 10.42
N SER A 825 26.68 25.59 11.09
CA SER A 825 26.04 26.35 12.19
C SER A 825 24.83 27.20 11.76
N TYR A 826 24.66 27.48 10.46
CA TYR A 826 23.47 28.15 9.94
C TYR A 826 22.30 27.17 9.72
N LEU A 827 22.58 25.86 9.77
CA LEU A 827 21.59 24.79 9.65
C LEU A 827 20.95 24.42 11.01
N ASP A 828 21.37 25.05 12.10
CA ASP A 828 20.69 24.99 13.40
C ASP A 828 19.50 25.99 13.50
N ASN A 829 19.21 26.74 12.43
CA ASN A 829 18.20 27.80 12.36
C ASN A 829 17.11 27.47 11.29
N PRO A 830 15.98 28.22 11.19
CA PRO A 830 14.85 27.97 10.27
C PRO A 830 15.19 27.71 8.79
N VAL A 831 16.41 28.07 8.38
CA VAL A 831 16.98 27.81 7.05
C VAL A 831 17.16 26.31 6.77
N SER A 832 17.54 25.49 7.75
CA SER A 832 17.64 24.02 7.57
C SER A 832 16.30 23.36 7.34
N ASN A 833 15.29 23.78 8.12
CA ASN A 833 13.91 23.36 7.87
C ASN A 833 13.47 23.78 6.47
N SER A 834 13.81 24.99 6.02
CA SER A 834 13.47 25.47 4.68
C SER A 834 14.15 24.68 3.55
N LEU A 835 15.44 24.34 3.69
CA LEU A 835 16.18 23.53 2.73
C LEU A 835 15.66 22.09 2.69
N SER A 836 15.41 21.49 3.85
CA SER A 836 14.85 20.14 3.95
C SER A 836 13.44 20.07 3.35
N ASN A 837 12.64 21.13 3.54
CA ASN A 837 11.30 21.24 2.97
C ASN A 837 11.29 21.21 1.43
N LEU A 838 12.37 21.63 0.75
CA LEU A 838 12.49 21.51 -0.70
C LEU A 838 12.47 20.04 -1.18
N PHE A 839 12.83 19.12 -0.28
CA PHE A 839 12.94 17.69 -0.54
C PHE A 839 11.86 16.86 0.18
N ASP A 840 10.86 17.48 0.82
CA ASP A 840 9.89 16.77 1.69
C ASP A 840 9.18 15.59 1.05
N LYS A 841 8.67 15.79 -0.17
CA LYS A 841 7.82 14.83 -0.87
C LYS A 841 8.32 14.59 -2.27
N ASN A 842 7.81 13.53 -2.89
CA ASN A 842 8.00 13.30 -4.32
C ASN A 842 7.44 14.52 -5.09
N SER A 843 8.36 15.24 -5.72
CA SER A 843 8.06 16.41 -6.53
C SER A 843 7.99 16.07 -8.01
N SER A 844 7.19 16.82 -8.73
CA SER A 844 7.09 16.78 -10.18
C SER A 844 7.16 18.19 -10.76
N TRP A 845 7.61 18.26 -12.01
CA TRP A 845 7.60 19.49 -12.80
C TRP A 845 6.17 19.87 -13.19
N GLU A 846 5.77 21.11 -12.92
CA GLU A 846 4.51 21.68 -13.39
C GLU A 846 4.80 22.88 -14.28
N HIS A 847 4.02 23.04 -15.35
CA HIS A 847 4.08 24.19 -16.23
C HIS A 847 3.02 25.21 -15.82
N PHE A 848 3.30 26.50 -15.89
CA PHE A 848 2.34 27.57 -15.59
C PHE A 848 1.27 27.58 -16.68
N TYR A 849 1.66 27.80 -17.93
CA TYR A 849 0.82 27.46 -19.09
C TYR A 849 0.84 25.95 -19.32
N SER A 850 -0.34 25.33 -19.29
CA SER A 850 -0.48 23.89 -19.55
C SER A 850 -0.31 23.58 -21.04
N ARG A 851 0.21 22.39 -21.38
CA ARG A 851 0.20 21.92 -22.78
C ARG A 851 -1.21 21.70 -23.35
N ASN A 852 -2.15 21.32 -22.48
CA ASN A 852 -3.54 21.06 -22.83
C ASN A 852 -4.45 21.97 -21.99
N ILE A 853 -4.70 23.19 -22.46
CA ILE A 853 -5.60 24.15 -21.82
C ILE A 853 -7.06 23.77 -22.15
N LYS A 854 -8.01 24.09 -21.27
CA LYS A 854 -9.45 23.90 -21.53
C LYS A 854 -9.91 24.90 -22.60
N LYS A 855 -10.74 24.45 -23.56
CA LYS A 855 -11.32 25.29 -24.63
C LYS A 855 -11.90 26.60 -24.06
N GLY A 856 -11.49 27.74 -24.63
CA GLY A 856 -11.95 29.09 -24.23
C GLY A 856 -11.03 29.84 -23.25
N SER A 857 -9.88 29.29 -22.87
CA SER A 857 -8.84 29.94 -22.04
C SER A 857 -7.49 30.06 -22.77
N GLU A 858 -7.52 30.02 -24.10
CA GLU A 858 -6.35 29.97 -24.99
C GLU A 858 -5.80 31.40 -25.21
N ASP A 859 -4.50 31.56 -24.99
CA ASP A 859 -3.78 32.82 -25.18
C ASP A 859 -3.06 32.78 -26.54
N LEU A 860 -3.55 33.56 -27.50
CA LEU A 860 -3.07 33.56 -28.89
C LEU A 860 -1.57 33.92 -29.00
N GLU A 861 -1.06 34.77 -28.11
CA GLU A 861 0.35 35.16 -28.11
C GLU A 861 1.22 33.99 -27.64
N ILE A 862 0.80 33.30 -26.58
CA ILE A 862 1.48 32.11 -26.06
C ILE A 862 1.39 30.94 -27.04
N GLU A 863 0.26 30.74 -27.71
CA GLU A 863 0.12 29.70 -28.72
C GLU A 863 1.03 29.93 -29.93
N LYS A 864 1.13 31.18 -30.38
CA LYS A 864 2.05 31.56 -31.45
C LYS A 864 3.49 31.36 -31.00
N ALA A 865 3.86 31.83 -29.81
CA ALA A 865 5.19 31.66 -29.25
C ALA A 865 5.54 30.19 -29.01
N GLN A 866 4.57 29.35 -28.65
CA GLN A 866 4.74 27.90 -28.52
C GLN A 866 5.10 27.26 -29.87
N LYS A 867 4.47 27.68 -30.97
CA LYS A 867 4.80 27.18 -32.32
C LYS A 867 6.18 27.67 -32.80
N GLU A 868 6.55 28.90 -32.44
CA GLU A 868 7.80 29.53 -32.90
C GLU A 868 9.04 29.12 -32.07
N THR A 869 8.89 29.00 -30.75
CA THR A 869 10.01 28.88 -29.79
C THR A 869 9.86 27.76 -28.77
N ASN A 870 8.77 26.99 -28.83
CA ASN A 870 8.43 25.96 -27.84
C ASN A 870 8.39 26.49 -26.38
N LEU A 871 7.91 27.72 -26.23
CA LEU A 871 7.91 28.51 -24.98
C LEU A 871 7.31 27.77 -23.77
N ILE A 872 6.25 26.97 -23.96
CA ILE A 872 5.58 26.25 -22.88
C ILE A 872 6.51 25.21 -22.24
N ASP A 873 7.43 24.63 -23.01
CA ASP A 873 8.39 23.63 -22.55
C ASP A 873 9.70 24.24 -21.99
N SER A 874 9.81 25.56 -22.00
CA SER A 874 10.93 26.29 -21.40
C SER A 874 10.97 26.10 -19.87
N ILE A 875 12.18 26.19 -19.29
CA ILE A 875 12.31 26.10 -17.82
C ILE A 875 11.66 27.32 -17.14
N GLY A 876 11.64 28.47 -17.83
CA GLY A 876 10.98 29.70 -17.41
C GLY A 876 9.48 29.59 -17.21
N ASN A 877 8.78 28.71 -17.95
CA ASN A 877 7.35 28.48 -17.78
C ASN A 877 7.03 27.49 -16.63
N GLY A 878 8.00 26.88 -15.96
CA GLY A 878 7.71 25.85 -14.97
C GLY A 878 8.25 26.09 -13.57
N PHE A 879 7.76 25.26 -12.66
CA PHE A 879 8.05 25.30 -11.24
C PHE A 879 7.85 23.91 -10.62
N VAL A 880 8.38 23.72 -9.42
CA VAL A 880 8.38 22.43 -8.72
C VAL A 880 7.18 22.34 -7.80
N LEU A 881 6.41 21.25 -7.89
CA LEU A 881 5.31 20.95 -6.96
C LEU A 881 5.42 19.54 -6.40
N ASN A 882 4.80 19.29 -5.24
CA ASN A 882 4.54 17.91 -4.83
C ASN A 882 3.48 17.26 -5.75
N MET A 883 3.52 15.93 -5.89
CA MET A 883 2.63 15.20 -6.82
C MET A 883 1.13 15.44 -6.60
N LYS A 884 0.69 15.66 -5.35
CA LYS A 884 -0.73 15.92 -5.02
C LYS A 884 -1.16 17.33 -5.45
N ALA A 885 -0.32 18.33 -5.22
CA ALA A 885 -0.57 19.69 -5.68
C ALA A 885 -0.52 19.76 -7.21
N ASN A 886 0.42 19.05 -7.83
CA ASN A 886 0.51 18.94 -9.29
C ASN A 886 -0.75 18.32 -9.88
N SER A 887 -1.24 17.18 -9.37
CA SER A 887 -2.48 16.55 -9.88
C SER A 887 -3.70 17.47 -9.78
N GLN A 888 -3.73 18.33 -8.77
CA GLN A 888 -4.77 19.34 -8.57
C GLN A 888 -4.62 20.60 -9.42
N ALA A 889 -3.42 20.91 -9.90
CA ALA A 889 -3.11 22.07 -10.73
C ALA A 889 -3.15 21.74 -12.22
N LYS A 890 -2.86 20.50 -12.60
CA LYS A 890 -2.75 20.00 -13.96
C LYS A 890 -3.92 20.42 -14.85
N ASN A 891 -3.59 20.91 -16.05
CA ASN A 891 -4.52 21.34 -17.10
C ASN A 891 -5.49 22.49 -16.72
N ASN A 892 -5.28 23.16 -15.58
CA ASN A 892 -6.03 24.36 -15.24
C ASN A 892 -5.40 25.61 -15.88
N PRO A 893 -6.16 26.70 -16.03
CA PRO A 893 -5.64 27.95 -16.58
C PRO A 893 -4.64 28.64 -15.61
N PRO A 894 -3.77 29.51 -16.14
CA PRO A 894 -2.78 30.30 -15.39
C PRO A 894 -3.31 30.94 -14.11
N ASP A 895 -4.42 31.70 -14.17
CA ASP A 895 -5.00 32.38 -13.01
C ASP A 895 -5.39 31.41 -11.89
N TYR A 896 -6.01 30.28 -12.26
CA TYR A 896 -6.39 29.26 -11.29
C TYR A 896 -5.15 28.64 -10.63
N LYS A 897 -4.10 28.38 -11.42
CA LYS A 897 -2.83 27.90 -10.88
C LYS A 897 -2.23 28.94 -9.96
N TYR A 898 -2.14 30.19 -10.37
CA TYR A 898 -1.61 31.26 -9.52
C TYR A 898 -2.35 31.34 -8.18
N GLU A 899 -3.68 31.49 -8.17
CA GLU A 899 -4.49 31.64 -6.94
C GLU A 899 -4.42 30.41 -6.02
N LYS A 900 -4.43 29.20 -6.59
CA LYS A 900 -4.39 27.95 -5.81
C LYS A 900 -2.99 27.62 -5.31
N LEU A 901 -1.97 27.95 -6.10
CA LEU A 901 -0.57 27.73 -5.75
C LEU A 901 -0.09 28.77 -4.75
N TYR A 902 -0.44 30.04 -4.92
CA TYR A 902 -0.09 31.14 -4.02
C TYR A 902 -0.47 30.83 -2.56
N LYS A 903 -1.67 30.28 -2.33
CA LYS A 903 -2.12 29.82 -1.00
C LYS A 903 -1.34 28.63 -0.42
N HIS A 904 -0.62 27.87 -1.25
CA HIS A 904 0.17 26.69 -0.85
C HIS A 904 1.69 26.92 -0.86
N THR A 905 2.20 27.94 -1.56
CA THR A 905 3.64 28.17 -1.79
C THR A 905 4.19 29.46 -1.18
N GLU A 906 3.34 30.36 -0.65
CA GLU A 906 3.68 31.72 -0.19
C GLU A 906 4.82 31.84 0.84
N ARG A 907 5.40 30.75 1.35
CA ARG A 907 6.38 30.82 2.45
C ARG A 907 7.72 30.12 2.24
N THR A 908 7.92 29.31 1.19
CA THR A 908 9.14 28.46 1.11
C THR A 908 9.92 28.48 -0.21
N MET A 909 9.31 28.78 -1.36
CA MET A 909 10.02 28.79 -2.66
C MET A 909 10.41 30.20 -3.10
N LYS A 910 11.71 30.50 -3.10
CA LYS A 910 12.24 31.82 -3.45
C LYS A 910 12.10 32.12 -4.94
N SER A 911 12.19 31.11 -5.81
CA SER A 911 11.97 31.28 -7.26
C SER A 911 10.50 31.43 -7.66
N PHE A 912 9.57 31.32 -6.71
CA PHE A 912 8.15 31.60 -6.91
C PHE A 912 7.79 33.00 -6.41
N VAL A 913 8.17 33.33 -5.16
CA VAL A 913 7.87 34.63 -4.53
C VAL A 913 8.72 35.76 -5.12
N GLY A 914 9.90 35.43 -5.64
CA GLY A 914 10.87 36.39 -6.13
C GLY A 914 11.89 36.81 -5.07
N VAL A 915 13.09 37.16 -5.53
CA VAL A 915 14.17 37.68 -4.67
C VAL A 915 14.54 39.08 -5.12
N LYS A 916 14.61 40.03 -4.19
CA LYS A 916 15.02 41.41 -4.47
C LYS A 916 16.54 41.52 -4.53
N LEU A 917 17.05 42.10 -5.61
CA LEU A 917 18.48 42.28 -5.83
C LEU A 917 18.74 43.54 -6.65
N THR A 918 19.87 44.21 -6.44
CA THR A 918 20.42 45.27 -7.31
C THR A 918 21.54 44.73 -8.22
N ILE A 919 21.89 45.44 -9.30
CA ILE A 919 23.01 45.04 -10.16
C ILE A 919 24.33 45.00 -9.37
N ASN A 920 24.53 45.95 -8.44
CA ASN A 920 25.72 45.99 -7.61
C ASN A 920 25.78 44.82 -6.62
N GLU A 921 24.69 44.53 -5.91
CA GLU A 921 24.61 43.35 -5.04
C GLU A 921 24.84 42.04 -5.82
N ALA A 922 24.35 41.95 -7.06
CA ALA A 922 24.59 40.80 -7.93
C ALA A 922 26.07 40.63 -8.30
N LYS A 923 26.77 41.74 -8.59
CA LYS A 923 28.23 41.73 -8.85
C LYS A 923 29.03 41.35 -7.61
N ASP A 924 28.66 41.89 -6.44
CA ASP A 924 29.29 41.55 -5.15
C ASP A 924 29.10 40.06 -4.80
N LYS A 925 27.98 39.49 -5.24
CA LYS A 925 27.68 38.06 -5.15
C LYS A 925 28.27 37.23 -6.31
N TYR A 926 29.10 37.81 -7.18
CA TYR A 926 29.75 37.11 -8.30
C TYR A 926 28.78 36.45 -9.30
N LEU A 927 27.64 37.10 -9.57
CA LEU A 927 26.62 36.63 -10.51
C LEU A 927 26.82 37.25 -11.90
N TYR A 928 27.97 37.00 -12.52
CA TYR A 928 28.40 37.72 -13.73
C TYR A 928 27.52 37.40 -14.94
N LYS A 929 27.15 36.13 -15.14
CA LYS A 929 26.25 35.74 -16.24
C LYS A 929 24.86 36.27 -16.03
N PHE A 930 24.37 36.24 -14.79
CA PHE A 930 23.10 36.86 -14.45
C PHE A 930 23.09 38.36 -14.78
N VAL A 931 24.11 39.11 -14.33
CA VAL A 931 24.25 40.54 -14.63
C VAL A 931 24.32 40.80 -16.13
N GLU A 932 25.08 39.99 -16.87
CA GLU A 932 25.15 40.07 -18.35
C GLU A 932 23.76 39.93 -18.99
N SER A 933 22.91 39.04 -18.46
CA SER A 933 21.58 38.76 -19.00
C SER A 933 20.52 39.83 -18.70
N VAL A 934 20.70 40.65 -17.65
CA VAL A 934 19.69 41.63 -17.17
C VAL A 934 20.13 43.09 -17.29
N LYS A 935 21.40 43.37 -17.60
CA LYS A 935 21.96 44.74 -17.67
C LYS A 935 21.18 45.70 -18.58
N ASP A 936 20.63 45.19 -19.68
CA ASP A 936 19.90 46.00 -20.66
C ASP A 936 18.46 46.32 -20.20
N GLN A 937 17.94 45.56 -19.23
CA GLN A 937 16.60 45.72 -18.67
C GLN A 937 16.56 46.77 -17.54
N TYR A 938 17.68 47.03 -16.86
CA TYR A 938 17.75 47.92 -15.70
C TYR A 938 18.87 48.96 -15.86
N LYS A 939 18.49 50.19 -16.25
CA LYS A 939 19.46 51.29 -16.47
C LYS A 939 20.09 51.80 -15.16
N ASN A 940 19.36 51.77 -14.05
CA ASN A 940 19.87 52.21 -12.75
C ASN A 940 20.44 51.02 -11.95
N HIS A 941 21.76 51.06 -11.68
CA HIS A 941 22.48 49.97 -11.03
C HIS A 941 22.15 49.78 -9.53
N ASN A 942 21.51 50.77 -8.91
CA ASN A 942 21.07 50.74 -7.51
C ASN A 942 19.56 50.47 -7.34
N GLU A 943 18.83 50.31 -8.44
CA GLU A 943 17.41 49.98 -8.39
C GLU A 943 17.22 48.49 -8.04
N LYS A 944 16.38 48.21 -7.03
CA LYS A 944 16.05 46.84 -6.61
C LYS A 944 15.01 46.26 -7.55
N PHE A 945 15.33 45.13 -8.17
CA PHE A 945 14.41 44.36 -9.01
C PHE A 945 14.15 42.97 -8.42
N GLU A 946 12.97 42.42 -8.70
CA GLU A 946 12.56 41.08 -8.25
C GLU A 946 12.87 40.04 -9.32
N ILE A 947 13.79 39.12 -9.01
CA ILE A 947 14.20 38.07 -9.95
C ILE A 947 13.32 36.83 -9.76
N LEU A 948 13.05 36.12 -10.87
CA LEU A 948 12.33 34.83 -10.93
C LEU A 948 10.87 34.81 -10.47
N LYS A 949 10.35 35.90 -9.89
CA LYS A 949 8.99 36.03 -9.36
C LYS A 949 7.96 35.57 -10.37
N ILE A 950 7.03 34.72 -9.94
CA ILE A 950 5.85 34.38 -10.73
C ILE A 950 4.75 35.40 -10.41
N GLU A 951 4.12 35.94 -11.45
CA GLU A 951 3.05 36.93 -11.36
C GLU A 951 1.74 36.36 -11.89
N LYS A 952 0.63 36.97 -11.49
CA LYS A 952 -0.72 36.55 -11.91
C LYS A 952 -0.89 36.63 -13.42
N GLU A 953 -0.47 37.76 -14.01
CA GLU A 953 -0.40 37.94 -15.46
C GLU A 953 0.99 37.54 -15.96
N TRP A 954 1.06 36.43 -16.70
CA TRP A 954 2.32 35.80 -17.08
C TRP A 954 2.53 35.84 -18.60
N THR A 955 2.96 36.99 -19.11
CA THR A 955 3.12 37.22 -20.55
C THR A 955 4.28 36.42 -21.17
N LYS A 956 4.29 36.34 -22.51
CA LYS A 956 5.41 35.76 -23.29
C LYS A 956 6.77 36.31 -22.82
N GLU A 957 6.89 37.64 -22.76
CA GLU A 957 8.11 38.33 -22.36
C GLU A 957 8.57 37.94 -20.95
N LYS A 958 7.63 37.80 -20.00
CA LYS A 958 7.95 37.37 -18.63
C LYS A 958 8.50 35.94 -18.58
N ILE A 959 7.94 35.03 -19.38
CA ILE A 959 8.44 33.65 -19.48
C ILE A 959 9.86 33.65 -20.06
N GLU A 960 10.10 34.39 -21.14
CA GLU A 960 11.40 34.47 -21.80
C GLU A 960 12.47 35.09 -20.88
N ASN A 961 12.13 36.18 -20.18
CA ASN A 961 13.03 36.82 -19.23
C ASN A 961 13.34 35.91 -18.04
N ARG A 962 12.34 35.23 -17.48
CA ARG A 962 12.56 34.23 -16.42
C ARG A 962 13.41 33.06 -16.92
N ASN A 963 13.20 32.62 -18.15
CA ASN A 963 14.01 31.55 -18.76
C ASN A 963 15.49 31.95 -18.85
N LYS A 964 15.78 33.14 -19.38
CA LYS A 964 17.15 33.70 -19.45
C LYS A 964 17.78 33.82 -18.06
N ALA A 965 17.03 34.37 -17.10
CA ALA A 965 17.47 34.51 -15.71
C ALA A 965 17.84 33.16 -15.06
N ILE A 966 17.01 32.13 -15.22
CA ILE A 966 17.29 30.79 -14.68
C ILE A 966 18.55 30.21 -15.33
N ILE A 967 18.67 30.28 -16.66
CA ILE A 967 19.84 29.76 -17.37
C ILE A 967 21.12 30.44 -16.89
N ALA A 968 21.10 31.77 -16.79
CA ALA A 968 22.24 32.55 -16.34
C ALA A 968 22.64 32.23 -14.89
N LEU A 969 21.67 32.07 -13.99
CA LEU A 969 21.94 31.63 -12.62
C LEU A 969 22.55 30.23 -12.57
N ILE A 970 22.08 29.30 -13.40
CA ILE A 970 22.65 27.95 -13.45
C ILE A 970 24.10 28.01 -13.96
N GLN A 971 24.39 28.84 -14.98
CA GLN A 971 25.75 29.06 -15.46
C GLN A 971 26.66 29.64 -14.37
N ASP A 972 26.19 30.63 -13.61
CA ASP A 972 26.93 31.20 -12.49
C ASP A 972 27.17 30.16 -11.38
N ILE A 973 26.12 29.41 -10.98
CA ILE A 973 26.19 28.36 -9.95
C ILE A 973 27.30 27.34 -10.26
N TYR A 974 27.37 26.86 -11.49
CA TYR A 974 28.33 25.83 -11.89
C TYR A 974 29.68 26.36 -12.37
N SER A 975 29.86 27.68 -12.48
CA SER A 975 31.14 28.27 -12.87
C SER A 975 32.26 27.96 -11.87
N LEU A 976 33.50 27.85 -12.37
CA LEU A 976 34.67 27.65 -11.51
C LEU A 976 34.86 28.83 -10.56
N GLU A 977 34.74 30.04 -11.09
CA GLU A 977 34.93 31.29 -10.34
C GLU A 977 33.99 31.37 -9.13
N LYS A 978 32.70 31.05 -9.31
CA LYS A 978 31.72 31.06 -8.21
C LYS A 978 31.89 29.91 -7.24
N SER A 979 32.43 28.78 -7.68
CA SER A 979 32.67 27.62 -6.80
C SER A 979 33.91 27.78 -5.92
N ASP A 980 34.88 28.57 -6.36
CA ASP A 980 36.16 28.77 -5.66
C ASP A 980 36.12 29.94 -4.67
N LYS A 981 35.26 30.93 -4.93
CA LYS A 981 34.90 32.02 -4.02
C LYS A 981 33.89 31.53 -2.98
#